data_AF-A0A3N8CVS5-F1
#
_entry.id   AF-A0A3N8CVS5-F1
#
_cell.length_a   1.000
_cell.length_b   1.000
_cell.length_c   1.000
_cell.angle_alpha   90.00
_cell.angle_beta   90.00
_cell.angle_gamma   90.00
#
_symmetry.space_group_name_H-M   'P 1'
#
loop_
_entity.id
_entity.type
_entity.pdbx_description
1 polymer ?
#
loop_
_entity_poly.entity_id
_entity_poly.type
_entity_poly.pdbx_seq_one_letter_code
_entity_poly.pdbx_strand_id
1 'polypeptide(L)'
;MRIVIDMQGAQTESRFRGIGRYSLSLALAIARNAGHHEIYLALSGLFPETIGPIRQAFRGLVPQERIRVWQAPGPMRWVDPQNASRRAVAERVREAFLETLDPDIVLVTSLFEGLGDDAVISIGALGEPLPTAVILYDLIPLINPDEQYRTNPVYRGYYADRIENLKRARHLLAISESARQEALGALPFSPEKVTNVSGACDEMFTRVVPDADQLATLNKRLGVTKPFIMYTGGADARKNLPRLIEAFADLPDTSRHHHQLLFVGRMPQSEVSALRAHARRVGLHADELLFSDYISDDELLALFSTCRLFVFPSLHEGFGLPPLEAMACGAVVIAADAASLPEVMGSPEALFDPQSVPAISAKMHQALTDEGLRARLLENARTQAQAFSWDRSAKLVLRAIAPFERTRESRTGRAVTFERTTLFEPKIKRILLLKLDHMGDLLLAVPAISRLRARYPKAGIDVVVGSWNQALAQTLPFFDRVLTLDYFKRKSSLQAELSDGSLGEFVKQLGFYDLAIDLRRQPDTRFVLAQVEAGLKVGYGSLNPAIDAKLDIALPTYQDLPFVETPLNRVSISEQMLALVDALPAHPSDYVELPPLAAPLQQHTRAVALFPYAGGDAKEWPVARFHELARRLAADSTVELVSVFFASDKEAQRFSFDGLEKVVIQVGLSIPELMRHLAGHQLCVANNSGGAHMAAYLGVTALGVYGGLETAHEWAPVFGNSYVLHNEAACSPCHIPARRDCPHNFFCLDDIAVDEVYARCQELLAQNGAALPIAQSRPSIKSTRKKLFQALAPLVRQCNEDELSQVAQGIALSLPTRTRRTLFVDVSELVSHDARTGIQRVVRSILSELLKDPPKDFEVWPVYATHDRTGYFYAKRLRSRFMGQDDPGAVQEDPIDFQAGDVFLGLDLNPYGIGVQEAFLDEMSRQGVRIQFVVYDLLCVQMPSYFAPGSEALFEKWLNTISRYDGVVCGSRTVADEFTQWLQAHQPQRQGTLEVGWFHYGADVQNSHPSSGMPSDAPRILRALRAAPSFLMVGTVEPRKGHAQALAAFEQLWQEGTAVNLVIVGKSGWLVEKLVARLRAHPEFGKRLFWLESISDEYLEQVYGACCCLLAASEGEGFGLPLIEAGRKHLPILARDLPVFREVAVDHAHYFHGTSGEALTEAVTHWLTLYRQGAHPKSEGMPTLTWQASVQQLLDSVLPMRQVIKPVTRLEVPAETE
;
A
#
# COMPACT_ATOMS: atom_id res chain seq x y z
N MET A 1 17.21 3.17 2.33
CA MET A 1 15.91 3.86 2.52
C MET A 1 14.78 3.12 1.83
N ARG A 2 13.57 3.19 2.36
CA ARG A 2 12.30 3.00 1.64
C ARG A 2 11.68 4.34 1.34
N ILE A 3 11.50 4.61 0.06
CA ILE A 3 10.92 5.85 -0.45
C ILE A 3 9.55 5.50 -1.00
N VAL A 4 8.50 6.09 -0.42
CA VAL A 4 7.14 5.97 -0.95
C VAL A 4 6.84 7.22 -1.78
N ILE A 5 6.62 7.06 -3.08
CA ILE A 5 6.28 8.15 -3.99
C ILE A 5 4.76 8.18 -4.15
N ASP A 6 4.11 9.28 -3.76
CA ASP A 6 2.71 9.54 -4.06
C ASP A 6 2.58 9.98 -5.51
N MET A 7 1.87 9.19 -6.30
CA MET A 7 1.78 9.34 -7.76
C MET A 7 0.52 10.08 -8.20
N GLN A 8 -0.29 10.66 -7.30
CA GLN A 8 -1.54 11.31 -7.69
C GLN A 8 -1.32 12.43 -8.73
N GLY A 9 -0.18 13.14 -8.71
CA GLY A 9 0.17 14.11 -9.76
C GLY A 9 0.23 13.50 -11.17
N ALA A 10 0.61 12.22 -11.30
CA ALA A 10 0.60 11.47 -12.56
C ALA A 10 -0.75 10.79 -12.86
N GLN A 11 -1.72 10.82 -11.94
CA GLN A 11 -3.04 10.21 -12.11
C GLN A 11 -4.12 11.22 -12.49
N THR A 12 -4.03 12.48 -12.05
CA THR A 12 -5.02 13.51 -12.40
C THR A 12 -4.96 13.89 -13.88
N GLU A 13 -5.85 14.79 -14.30
CA GLU A 13 -5.83 15.42 -15.64
C GLU A 13 -4.50 16.11 -15.96
N SER A 14 -3.68 16.42 -14.94
CA SER A 14 -2.30 16.89 -15.10
C SER A 14 -1.42 15.90 -15.88
N ARG A 15 -1.77 14.60 -15.97
CA ARG A 15 -1.01 13.61 -16.75
C ARG A 15 -0.87 13.96 -18.23
N PHE A 16 -1.80 14.74 -18.78
CA PHE A 16 -1.77 15.15 -20.18
C PHE A 16 -0.98 16.43 -20.43
N ARG A 17 -0.51 17.14 -19.39
CA ARG A 17 0.19 18.44 -19.52
C ARG A 17 1.04 18.79 -18.30
N GLY A 18 2.23 19.35 -18.51
CA GLY A 18 2.99 19.96 -17.42
C GLY A 18 3.27 18.99 -16.26
N ILE A 19 2.83 19.38 -15.05
CA ILE A 19 3.11 18.75 -13.75
C ILE A 19 2.92 17.23 -13.72
N GLY A 20 1.88 16.68 -14.37
CA GLY A 20 1.65 15.23 -14.31
C GLY A 20 2.62 14.41 -15.16
N ARG A 21 3.00 14.90 -16.35
CA ARG A 21 4.07 14.28 -17.16
C ARG A 21 5.39 14.25 -16.38
N TYR A 22 5.67 15.32 -15.63
CA TYR A 22 6.88 15.47 -14.82
C TYR A 22 6.88 14.59 -13.59
N SER A 23 5.71 14.45 -12.96
CA SER A 23 5.54 13.54 -11.82
C SER A 23 5.89 12.09 -12.22
N LEU A 24 5.43 11.64 -13.39
CA LEU A 24 5.78 10.33 -13.94
C LEU A 24 7.27 10.24 -14.31
N SER A 25 7.79 11.22 -15.06
CA SER A 25 9.18 11.22 -15.54
C SER A 25 10.20 11.25 -14.40
N LEU A 26 9.97 12.09 -13.38
CA LEU A 26 10.81 12.15 -12.19
C LEU A 26 10.74 10.85 -11.40
N ALA A 27 9.55 10.27 -11.21
CA ALA A 27 9.41 9.01 -10.48
C ALA A 27 10.09 7.84 -11.20
N LEU A 28 10.00 7.77 -12.54
CA LEU A 28 10.74 6.81 -13.36
C LEU A 28 12.25 7.00 -13.19
N ALA A 29 12.75 8.23 -13.27
CA ALA A 29 14.17 8.52 -13.08
C ALA A 29 14.65 8.20 -11.65
N ILE A 30 13.84 8.45 -10.62
CA ILE A 30 14.14 8.02 -9.24
C ILE A 30 14.26 6.51 -9.17
N ALA A 31 13.35 5.75 -9.80
CA ALA A 31 13.41 4.30 -9.85
C ALA A 31 14.66 3.79 -10.59
N ARG A 32 15.01 4.39 -11.74
CA ARG A 32 16.25 4.07 -12.49
C ARG A 32 17.52 4.33 -11.66
N ASN A 33 17.51 5.35 -10.81
CA ASN A 33 18.67 5.77 -10.00
C ASN A 33 18.58 5.31 -8.52
N ALA A 34 17.67 4.40 -8.18
CA ALA A 34 17.37 4.05 -6.78
C ALA A 34 18.54 3.38 -6.04
N GLY A 35 19.46 2.72 -6.75
CA GLY A 35 20.57 1.99 -6.13
C GLY A 35 20.06 0.91 -5.17
N HIS A 36 20.41 1.03 -3.88
CA HIS A 36 19.95 0.12 -2.82
C HIS A 36 18.62 0.54 -2.17
N HIS A 37 18.03 1.66 -2.57
CA HIS A 37 16.79 2.14 -1.99
C HIS A 37 15.59 1.30 -2.47
N GLU A 38 14.66 1.01 -1.55
CA GLU A 38 13.39 0.38 -1.86
C GLU A 38 12.39 1.44 -2.34
N ILE A 39 12.04 1.45 -3.62
CA ILE A 39 11.00 2.34 -4.16
C ILE A 39 9.63 1.67 -4.03
N TYR A 40 8.67 2.42 -3.49
CA TYR A 40 7.26 2.08 -3.45
C TYR A 40 6.47 3.19 -4.13
N LEU A 41 5.45 2.82 -4.89
CA LEU A 41 4.52 3.77 -5.49
C LEU A 41 3.18 3.67 -4.77
N ALA A 42 2.64 4.81 -4.35
CA ALA A 42 1.32 4.94 -3.78
C ALA A 42 0.38 5.54 -4.82
N LEU A 43 -0.58 4.75 -5.30
CA LEU A 43 -1.61 5.16 -6.26
C LEU A 43 -2.96 5.31 -5.56
N SER A 44 -3.76 6.26 -5.99
CA SER A 44 -5.17 6.37 -5.60
C SER A 44 -6.04 5.52 -6.52
N GLY A 45 -6.92 4.72 -5.93
CA GLY A 45 -7.95 3.94 -6.59
C GLY A 45 -9.12 4.76 -7.14
N LEU A 46 -9.16 6.06 -6.83
CA LEU A 46 -10.11 7.03 -7.41
C LEU A 46 -9.81 7.34 -8.90
N PHE A 47 -8.65 6.91 -9.41
CA PHE A 47 -8.25 7.06 -10.82
C PHE A 47 -7.96 5.69 -11.47
N PRO A 48 -8.95 4.79 -11.53
CA PRO A 48 -8.74 3.39 -11.89
C PRO A 48 -8.12 3.18 -13.28
N GLU A 49 -8.40 4.07 -14.23
CA GLU A 49 -7.90 4.03 -15.60
C GLU A 49 -6.39 4.28 -15.72
N THR A 50 -5.79 4.88 -14.69
CA THR A 50 -4.35 5.23 -14.68
C THR A 50 -3.47 4.14 -14.08
N ILE A 51 -4.03 3.23 -13.30
CA ILE A 51 -3.27 2.23 -12.54
C ILE A 51 -2.55 1.26 -13.47
N GLY A 52 -3.24 0.72 -14.48
CA GLY A 52 -2.65 -0.19 -15.48
C GLY A 52 -1.46 0.44 -16.23
N PRO A 53 -1.64 1.60 -16.89
CA PRO A 53 -0.55 2.32 -17.55
C PRO A 53 0.65 2.63 -16.64
N ILE A 54 0.43 3.04 -15.40
CA ILE A 54 1.51 3.31 -14.44
C ILE A 54 2.23 2.01 -14.07
N ARG A 55 1.51 0.92 -13.73
CA ARG A 55 2.12 -0.39 -13.45
C ARG A 55 3.01 -0.86 -14.60
N GLN A 56 2.54 -0.68 -15.84
CA GLN A 56 3.28 -1.00 -17.05
C GLN A 56 4.54 -0.15 -17.20
N ALA A 57 4.46 1.17 -17.00
CA ALA A 57 5.60 2.09 -17.13
C ALA A 57 6.75 1.74 -16.15
N PHE A 58 6.43 1.18 -14.98
CA PHE A 58 7.41 0.78 -13.97
C PHE A 58 7.83 -0.70 -14.03
N ARG A 59 7.35 -1.48 -15.00
CA ARG A 59 7.75 -2.89 -15.15
C ARG A 59 9.26 -2.99 -15.36
N GLY A 60 9.92 -3.87 -14.59
CA GLY A 60 11.37 -4.05 -14.62
C GLY A 60 12.17 -3.01 -13.82
N LEU A 61 11.54 -1.90 -13.39
CA LEU A 61 12.16 -0.88 -12.54
C LEU A 61 11.74 -1.03 -11.07
N VAL A 62 10.46 -1.30 -10.82
CA VAL A 62 9.89 -1.49 -9.48
C VAL A 62 9.14 -2.83 -9.44
N PRO A 63 9.36 -3.69 -8.43
CA PRO A 63 8.54 -4.88 -8.24
C PRO A 63 7.06 -4.54 -8.16
N GLN A 64 6.21 -5.27 -8.88
CA GLN A 64 4.79 -4.93 -9.02
C GLN A 64 4.03 -4.97 -7.69
N GLU A 65 4.49 -5.77 -6.73
CA GLU A 65 3.97 -5.81 -5.37
C GLU A 65 4.29 -4.55 -4.54
N ARG A 66 5.22 -3.69 -5.00
CA ARG A 66 5.55 -2.40 -4.36
C ARG A 66 4.79 -1.23 -4.98
N ILE A 67 3.97 -1.47 -6.00
CA ILE A 67 3.00 -0.51 -6.53
C ILE A 67 1.68 -0.79 -5.81
N ARG A 68 1.36 0.07 -4.84
CA ARG A 68 0.29 -0.12 -3.87
C ARG A 68 -0.82 0.89 -4.12
N VAL A 69 -2.06 0.41 -4.10
CA VAL A 69 -3.25 1.23 -4.33
C VAL A 69 -4.01 1.40 -3.01
N TRP A 70 -4.49 2.61 -2.76
CA TRP A 70 -5.40 2.90 -1.65
C TRP A 70 -6.76 3.35 -2.19
N GLN A 71 -7.82 3.14 -1.42
CA GLN A 71 -9.21 3.38 -1.81
C GLN A 71 -9.93 4.26 -0.77
N ALA A 72 -10.87 5.08 -1.24
CA ALA A 72 -11.75 5.89 -0.41
C ALA A 72 -13.06 6.23 -1.16
N PRO A 73 -14.16 6.59 -0.46
CA PRO A 73 -15.46 6.82 -1.08
C PRO A 73 -15.57 8.19 -1.79
N GLY A 74 -15.46 8.24 -3.12
CA GLY A 74 -15.58 9.49 -3.92
C GLY A 74 -17.03 9.97 -4.17
N PRO A 75 -17.21 11.13 -4.86
CA PRO A 75 -16.18 12.09 -5.29
C PRO A 75 -15.60 12.93 -4.15
N MET A 76 -14.43 13.51 -4.40
CA MET A 76 -13.61 14.26 -3.43
C MET A 76 -13.31 15.70 -3.84
N ARG A 77 -13.46 16.09 -5.10
CA ARG A 77 -13.13 17.44 -5.60
C ARG A 77 -13.49 18.60 -4.68
N TRP A 78 -12.56 19.52 -4.47
CA TRP A 78 -12.70 20.65 -3.54
C TRP A 78 -13.82 21.62 -3.92
N VAL A 79 -14.02 21.85 -5.22
CA VAL A 79 -15.02 22.78 -5.75
C VAL A 79 -16.45 22.49 -5.28
N ASP A 80 -16.72 21.27 -4.82
CA ASP A 80 -17.97 20.89 -4.20
C ASP A 80 -17.83 20.80 -2.65
N PRO A 81 -18.48 21.71 -1.89
CA PRO A 81 -18.46 21.69 -0.43
C PRO A 81 -19.08 20.44 0.19
N GLN A 82 -19.99 19.74 -0.51
CA GLN A 82 -20.63 18.52 0.02
C GLN A 82 -19.63 17.37 0.22
N ASN A 83 -18.47 17.45 -0.45
CA ASN A 83 -17.41 16.45 -0.34
C ASN A 83 -16.51 16.65 0.89
N ALA A 84 -16.71 17.70 1.70
CA ALA A 84 -15.80 18.03 2.80
C ALA A 84 -15.59 16.89 3.83
N SER A 85 -16.67 16.21 4.22
CA SER A 85 -16.60 15.07 5.14
C SER A 85 -15.87 13.88 4.50
N ARG A 86 -16.22 13.53 3.26
CA ARG A 86 -15.59 12.45 2.49
C ARG A 86 -14.09 12.70 2.27
N ARG A 87 -13.70 13.94 1.93
CA ARG A 87 -12.29 14.36 1.84
C ARG A 87 -11.56 14.14 3.16
N ALA A 88 -12.13 14.62 4.28
CA ALA A 88 -11.50 14.50 5.59
C ALA A 88 -11.29 13.03 6.02
N VAL A 89 -12.22 12.13 5.64
CA VAL A 89 -12.06 10.68 5.82
C VAL A 89 -10.93 10.15 4.94
N ALA A 90 -10.92 10.51 3.65
CA ALA A 90 -9.94 10.04 2.68
C ALA A 90 -8.50 10.48 3.01
N GLU A 91 -8.31 11.70 3.51
CA GLU A 91 -7.01 12.20 3.98
C GLU A 91 -6.42 11.30 5.08
N ARG A 92 -7.25 10.88 6.03
CA ARG A 92 -6.85 9.97 7.12
C ARG A 92 -6.60 8.55 6.64
N VAL A 93 -7.44 8.02 5.75
CA VAL A 93 -7.25 6.70 5.16
C VAL A 93 -5.96 6.66 4.35
N ARG A 94 -5.69 7.69 3.52
CA ARG A 94 -4.45 7.82 2.75
C ARG A 94 -3.23 7.86 3.66
N GLU A 95 -3.21 8.73 4.67
CA GLU A 95 -2.06 8.81 5.57
C GLU A 95 -1.85 7.52 6.38
N ALA A 96 -2.92 6.85 6.78
CA ALA A 96 -2.84 5.55 7.46
C ALA A 96 -2.28 4.48 6.54
N PHE A 97 -2.73 4.43 5.29
CA PHE A 97 -2.16 3.57 4.25
C PHE A 97 -0.66 3.83 4.07
N LEU A 98 -0.24 5.09 3.91
CA LEU A 98 1.17 5.46 3.77
C LEU A 98 1.99 5.01 5.00
N GLU A 99 1.45 5.14 6.22
CA GLU A 99 2.08 4.67 7.46
C GLU A 99 2.30 3.14 7.43
N THR A 100 1.35 2.36 6.90
CA THR A 100 1.49 0.89 6.77
C THR A 100 2.61 0.45 5.80
N LEU A 101 3.05 1.34 4.91
CA LEU A 101 4.17 1.06 4.00
C LEU A 101 5.53 1.22 4.69
N ASP A 102 5.57 1.67 5.95
CA ASP A 102 6.80 1.89 6.73
C ASP A 102 7.86 2.72 5.97
N PRO A 103 7.49 3.90 5.41
CA PRO A 103 8.41 4.74 4.65
C PRO A 103 9.48 5.31 5.56
N ASP A 104 10.72 5.42 5.07
CA ASP A 104 11.70 6.33 5.66
C ASP A 104 11.29 7.78 5.36
N ILE A 105 10.81 8.01 4.12
CA ILE A 105 10.24 9.28 3.65
C ILE A 105 9.12 9.04 2.61
N VAL A 106 8.12 9.92 2.62
CA VAL A 106 7.10 10.04 1.57
C VAL A 106 7.47 11.19 0.64
N LEU A 107 7.48 10.96 -0.66
CA LEU A 107 7.68 11.99 -1.69
C LEU A 107 6.34 12.31 -2.35
N VAL A 108 5.86 13.54 -2.18
CA VAL A 108 4.65 14.06 -2.85
C VAL A 108 5.06 14.77 -4.13
N THR A 109 4.65 14.22 -5.28
CA THR A 109 5.04 14.71 -6.61
C THR A 109 4.28 15.96 -7.05
N SER A 110 3.07 16.18 -6.55
CA SER A 110 2.27 17.40 -6.74
C SER A 110 1.32 17.57 -5.57
N LEU A 111 1.49 18.61 -4.74
CA LEU A 111 0.60 18.87 -3.59
C LEU A 111 -0.69 19.57 -4.00
N PHE A 112 -0.67 20.35 -5.09
CA PHE A 112 -1.76 21.24 -5.51
C PHE A 112 -2.74 20.58 -6.50
N GLU A 113 -3.01 19.29 -6.31
CA GLU A 113 -4.09 18.55 -6.99
C GLU A 113 -5.40 18.55 -6.17
N GLY A 114 -6.53 18.19 -6.77
CA GLY A 114 -7.80 17.99 -6.06
C GLY A 114 -8.75 19.19 -6.01
N LEU A 115 -8.45 20.28 -6.74
CA LEU A 115 -9.39 21.40 -6.86
C LEU A 115 -10.64 20.96 -7.63
N GLY A 116 -10.44 20.48 -8.86
CA GLY A 116 -11.51 20.05 -9.78
C GLY A 116 -11.64 18.53 -9.95
N ASP A 117 -10.63 17.78 -9.52
CA ASP A 117 -10.52 16.31 -9.58
C ASP A 117 -10.57 15.68 -8.19
N ASP A 118 -10.52 14.34 -8.13
CA ASP A 118 -10.68 13.57 -6.89
C ASP A 118 -9.36 13.28 -6.14
N ALA A 119 -8.27 13.97 -6.46
CA ALA A 119 -7.02 13.78 -5.74
C ALA A 119 -7.13 14.29 -4.30
N VAL A 120 -6.59 13.51 -3.37
CA VAL A 120 -6.61 13.79 -1.95
C VAL A 120 -5.20 13.72 -1.43
N ILE A 121 -4.67 14.87 -1.01
CA ILE A 121 -3.30 14.99 -0.52
C ILE A 121 -3.33 15.84 0.74
N SER A 122 -2.73 15.29 1.80
CA SER A 122 -2.62 15.91 3.12
C SER A 122 -1.30 15.55 3.76
N ILE A 123 -0.88 16.39 4.71
CA ILE A 123 0.27 16.16 5.58
C ILE A 123 -0.18 16.43 7.03
N GLY A 124 -0.27 15.36 7.84
CA GLY A 124 -0.61 15.44 9.27
C GLY A 124 -2.10 15.35 9.60
N ALA A 125 -2.96 14.90 8.69
CA ALA A 125 -4.38 14.70 8.94
C ALA A 125 -4.67 13.56 9.92
N LEU A 126 -3.80 12.55 10.01
CA LEU A 126 -3.92 11.41 10.92
C LEU A 126 -3.30 11.66 12.32
N GLY A 127 -2.51 12.73 12.49
CA GLY A 127 -1.76 13.03 13.71
C GLY A 127 -0.37 13.56 13.39
N GLU A 128 0.66 13.06 14.08
CA GLU A 128 2.06 13.38 13.77
C GLU A 128 2.38 13.05 12.29
N PRO A 129 2.85 14.04 11.50
CA PRO A 129 3.14 13.82 10.08
C PRO A 129 4.26 12.81 9.86
N LEU A 130 4.08 11.94 8.86
CA LEU A 130 5.19 11.15 8.31
C LEU A 130 6.26 12.09 7.74
N PRO A 131 7.56 11.74 7.81
CA PRO A 131 8.59 12.49 7.10
C PRO A 131 8.21 12.59 5.63
N THR A 132 7.92 13.82 5.17
CA THR A 132 7.36 14.08 3.84
C THR A 132 8.19 15.13 3.14
N ALA A 133 8.67 14.82 1.94
CA ALA A 133 9.24 15.78 0.99
C ALA A 133 8.20 16.12 -0.08
N VAL A 134 8.14 17.39 -0.48
CA VAL A 134 7.18 17.88 -1.49
C VAL A 134 7.95 18.52 -2.65
N ILE A 135 7.61 18.16 -3.89
CA ILE A 135 8.08 18.90 -5.07
C ILE A 135 7.37 20.26 -5.10
N LEU A 136 8.16 21.33 -5.06
CA LEU A 136 7.67 22.71 -5.12
C LEU A 136 7.87 23.27 -6.53
N TYR A 137 6.75 23.48 -7.23
CA TYR A 137 6.76 24.04 -8.58
C TYR A 137 6.89 25.56 -8.56
N ASP A 138 5.98 26.25 -7.87
CA ASP A 138 6.00 27.70 -7.70
C ASP A 138 5.12 28.13 -6.51
N LEU A 139 5.21 29.40 -6.14
CA LEU A 139 4.29 30.04 -5.19
C LEU A 139 3.59 31.26 -5.82
N ILE A 140 3.38 31.24 -7.14
CA ILE A 140 2.88 32.39 -7.91
C ILE A 140 1.57 32.94 -7.32
N PRO A 141 0.53 32.12 -7.04
CA PRO A 141 -0.73 32.64 -6.47
C PRO A 141 -0.57 33.25 -5.07
N LEU A 142 0.43 32.82 -4.29
CA LEU A 142 0.72 33.36 -2.96
C LEU A 142 1.39 34.74 -3.06
N ILE A 143 2.37 34.86 -3.95
CA ILE A 143 3.22 36.05 -4.09
C ILE A 143 2.52 37.13 -4.92
N ASN A 144 1.89 36.72 -6.01
CA ASN A 144 1.13 37.57 -6.92
C ASN A 144 -0.33 37.12 -6.89
N PRO A 145 -1.10 37.52 -5.86
CA PRO A 145 -2.53 37.28 -5.85
C PRO A 145 -3.15 38.12 -6.98
N ASP A 146 -3.29 37.51 -8.15
CA ASP A 146 -3.86 38.11 -9.35
C ASP A 146 -5.37 38.38 -9.15
N GLU A 147 -5.99 39.02 -10.14
CA GLU A 147 -7.41 39.36 -10.08
C GLU A 147 -8.28 38.09 -9.95
N GLN A 148 -7.89 36.98 -10.57
CA GLN A 148 -8.61 35.70 -10.56
C GLN A 148 -8.56 34.99 -9.19
N TYR A 149 -7.40 34.98 -8.52
CA TYR A 149 -7.19 34.48 -7.17
C TYR A 149 -7.95 35.32 -6.14
N ARG A 150 -8.01 36.65 -6.35
CA ARG A 150 -8.75 37.56 -5.48
C ARG A 150 -10.27 37.40 -5.59
N THR A 151 -10.79 37.12 -6.79
CA THR A 151 -12.24 37.05 -7.05
C THR A 151 -12.83 35.65 -6.93
N ASN A 152 -12.03 34.59 -6.86
CA ASN A 152 -12.50 33.22 -6.68
C ASN A 152 -12.27 32.72 -5.22
N PRO A 153 -13.25 32.88 -4.32
CA PRO A 153 -13.10 32.50 -2.91
C PRO A 153 -12.88 30.99 -2.70
N VAL A 154 -13.38 30.15 -3.61
CA VAL A 154 -13.19 28.69 -3.55
C VAL A 154 -11.73 28.33 -3.83
N TYR A 155 -11.14 28.89 -4.89
CA TYR A 155 -9.73 28.67 -5.22
C TYR A 155 -8.80 29.23 -4.14
N ARG A 156 -9.11 30.41 -3.60
CA ARG A 156 -8.35 31.00 -2.48
C ARG A 156 -8.37 30.13 -1.23
N GLY A 157 -9.54 29.59 -0.86
CA GLY A 157 -9.68 28.69 0.29
C GLY A 157 -8.91 27.38 0.10
N TYR A 158 -9.03 26.78 -1.09
CA TYR A 158 -8.26 25.60 -1.48
C TYR A 158 -6.75 25.84 -1.38
N TYR A 159 -6.26 26.90 -2.03
CA TYR A 159 -4.83 27.18 -2.09
C TYR A 159 -4.26 27.50 -0.70
N ALA A 160 -5.00 28.23 0.13
CA ALA A 160 -4.61 28.48 1.52
C ALA A 160 -4.47 27.19 2.34
N ASP A 161 -5.41 26.24 2.20
CA ASP A 161 -5.31 24.92 2.82
C ASP A 161 -4.06 24.16 2.35
N ARG A 162 -3.76 24.20 1.05
CA ARG A 162 -2.56 23.56 0.48
C ARG A 162 -1.27 24.17 1.00
N ILE A 163 -1.23 25.48 1.21
CA ILE A 163 -0.10 26.17 1.86
C ILE A 163 0.08 25.72 3.31
N GLU A 164 -0.99 25.53 4.08
CA GLU A 164 -0.89 25.00 5.45
C GLU A 164 -0.38 23.55 5.48
N ASN A 165 -0.75 22.73 4.50
CA ASN A 165 -0.18 21.39 4.33
C ASN A 165 1.31 21.47 3.94
N LEU A 166 1.66 22.34 3.00
CA LEU A 166 3.04 22.54 2.55
C LEU A 166 3.97 22.92 3.70
N LYS A 167 3.51 23.79 4.62
CA LYS A 167 4.26 24.19 5.83
C LYS A 167 4.58 23.04 6.78
N ARG A 168 3.82 21.94 6.73
CA ARG A 168 4.06 20.74 7.54
C ARG A 168 5.04 19.77 6.90
N ALA A 169 5.42 19.99 5.64
CA ALA A 169 6.41 19.17 4.97
C ALA A 169 7.76 19.24 5.71
N ARG A 170 8.47 18.11 5.75
CA ARG A 170 9.79 18.03 6.37
C ARG A 170 10.86 18.69 5.49
N HIS A 171 10.67 18.60 4.17
CA HIS A 171 11.60 19.12 3.16
C HIS A 171 10.86 19.58 1.90
N LEU A 172 11.34 20.65 1.28
CA LEU A 172 10.85 21.13 -0.02
C LEU A 172 11.92 20.92 -1.10
N LEU A 173 11.47 20.43 -2.25
CA LEU A 173 12.30 20.13 -3.41
C LEU A 173 11.87 21.07 -4.53
N ALA A 174 12.49 22.24 -4.60
CA ALA A 174 12.16 23.28 -5.57
C ALA A 174 12.68 22.92 -6.96
N ILE A 175 11.88 23.15 -7.99
CA ILE A 175 12.27 22.88 -9.38
C ILE A 175 13.21 23.94 -9.98
N SER A 176 13.43 25.05 -9.29
CA SER A 176 14.30 26.15 -9.69
C SER A 176 14.91 26.84 -8.49
N GLU A 177 15.96 27.65 -8.71
CA GLU A 177 16.47 28.52 -7.65
C GLU A 177 15.47 29.66 -7.38
N SER A 178 14.73 30.13 -8.41
CA SER A 178 13.63 31.11 -8.22
C SER A 178 12.60 30.60 -7.22
N ALA A 179 12.02 29.41 -7.45
CA ALA A 179 11.02 28.80 -6.57
C ALA A 179 11.58 28.52 -5.18
N ARG A 180 12.87 28.20 -5.07
CA ARG A 180 13.55 28.06 -3.77
C ARG A 180 13.57 29.39 -3.01
N GLN A 181 13.96 30.48 -3.65
CA GLN A 181 14.00 31.81 -3.02
C GLN A 181 12.58 32.30 -2.66
N GLU A 182 11.59 32.03 -3.51
CA GLU A 182 10.18 32.27 -3.22
C GLU A 182 9.73 31.56 -1.93
N ALA A 183 10.08 30.29 -1.77
CA ALA A 183 9.77 29.53 -0.57
C ALA A 183 10.41 30.12 0.68
N LEU A 184 11.70 30.48 0.61
CA LEU A 184 12.44 31.06 1.73
C LEU A 184 11.93 32.46 2.11
N GLY A 185 11.40 33.22 1.14
CA GLY A 185 10.82 34.55 1.37
C GLY A 185 9.38 34.52 1.87
N ALA A 186 8.58 33.54 1.43
CA ALA A 186 7.13 33.51 1.69
C ALA A 186 6.67 32.50 2.74
N LEU A 187 7.49 31.49 3.07
CA LEU A 187 7.15 30.39 3.98
C LEU A 187 8.16 30.27 5.13
N PRO A 188 7.76 29.70 6.29
CA PRO A 188 8.62 29.58 7.47
C PRO A 188 9.61 28.41 7.38
N PHE A 189 10.35 28.31 6.26
CA PHE A 189 11.37 27.29 6.06
C PHE A 189 12.78 27.85 6.24
N SER A 190 13.65 27.05 6.83
CA SER A 190 15.09 27.36 6.88
C SER A 190 15.79 26.88 5.59
N PRO A 191 16.91 27.51 5.18
CA PRO A 191 17.59 27.22 3.91
C PRO A 191 17.98 25.75 3.71
N GLU A 192 18.29 25.04 4.79
CA GLU A 192 18.65 23.62 4.78
C GLU A 192 17.46 22.68 4.51
N LYS A 193 16.22 23.17 4.64
CA LYS A 193 14.98 22.40 4.36
C LYS A 193 14.40 22.64 2.97
N VAL A 194 15.04 23.48 2.15
CA VAL A 194 14.60 23.77 0.78
C VAL A 194 15.77 23.54 -0.17
N THR A 195 15.69 22.49 -0.98
CA THR A 195 16.73 22.14 -1.96
C THR A 195 16.23 22.38 -3.36
N ASN A 196 17.05 23.05 -4.19
CA ASN A 196 16.83 23.12 -5.62
C ASN A 196 17.24 21.77 -6.25
N VAL A 197 16.28 21.07 -6.83
CA VAL A 197 16.48 19.79 -7.52
C VAL A 197 16.39 19.93 -9.04
N SER A 198 16.09 21.12 -9.54
CA SER A 198 15.89 21.43 -10.95
C SER A 198 14.74 20.65 -11.63
N GLY A 199 14.18 21.20 -12.70
CA GLY A 199 13.27 20.50 -13.61
C GLY A 199 13.99 19.94 -14.84
N ALA A 200 13.25 19.18 -15.66
CA ALA A 200 13.67 18.80 -17.00
C ALA A 200 12.44 18.72 -17.93
N CYS A 201 12.64 18.69 -19.24
CA CYS A 201 11.58 18.35 -20.19
C CYS A 201 11.45 16.83 -20.34
N ASP A 202 10.34 16.37 -20.92
CA ASP A 202 10.15 14.96 -21.28
C ASP A 202 11.18 14.51 -22.34
N GLU A 203 11.55 13.22 -22.34
CA GLU A 203 12.54 12.66 -23.28
C GLU A 203 12.04 12.69 -24.74
N MET A 204 10.73 12.81 -24.97
CA MET A 204 10.16 12.95 -26.32
C MET A 204 10.56 14.26 -27.02
N PHE A 205 10.95 15.30 -26.27
CA PHE A 205 11.36 16.58 -26.85
C PHE A 205 12.76 16.49 -27.42
N THR A 206 12.83 16.11 -28.69
CA THR A 206 14.05 16.04 -29.48
C THR A 206 13.80 16.64 -30.85
N ARG A 207 14.87 17.05 -31.53
CA ARG A 207 14.76 17.57 -32.90
C ARG A 207 14.27 16.48 -33.83
N VAL A 208 13.17 16.75 -34.53
CA VAL A 208 12.61 15.85 -35.54
C VAL A 208 12.76 16.45 -36.94
N VAL A 209 12.80 15.58 -37.95
CA VAL A 209 12.62 15.95 -39.35
C VAL A 209 11.19 15.55 -39.73
N PRO A 210 10.21 16.47 -39.69
CA PRO A 210 8.83 16.12 -39.99
C PRO A 210 8.67 15.74 -41.47
N ASP A 211 7.74 14.83 -41.74
CA ASP A 211 7.35 14.48 -43.11
C ASP A 211 6.82 15.73 -43.84
N ALA A 212 7.25 15.91 -45.09
CA ALA A 212 6.99 17.14 -45.84
C ALA A 212 5.49 17.34 -46.13
N ASP A 213 4.75 16.26 -46.41
CA ASP A 213 3.32 16.31 -46.71
C ASP A 213 2.50 16.54 -45.43
N GLN A 214 2.90 15.91 -44.33
CA GLN A 214 2.31 16.15 -43.00
C GLN A 214 2.53 17.60 -42.55
N LEU A 215 3.74 18.14 -42.69
CA LEU A 215 4.04 19.52 -42.33
C LEU A 215 3.30 20.52 -43.23
N ALA A 216 3.19 20.26 -44.54
CA ALA A 216 2.41 21.11 -45.45
C ALA A 216 0.92 21.11 -45.07
N THR A 217 0.37 19.94 -44.69
CA THR A 217 -1.01 19.80 -44.21
C THR A 217 -1.23 20.57 -42.91
N LEU A 218 -0.30 20.43 -41.95
CA LEU A 218 -0.33 21.16 -40.68
C LEU A 218 -0.27 22.68 -40.91
N ASN A 219 0.68 23.15 -41.72
CA ASN A 219 0.84 24.56 -42.03
C ASN A 219 -0.42 25.14 -42.70
N LYS A 220 -1.00 24.41 -43.66
CA LYS A 220 -2.26 24.80 -44.31
C LYS A 220 -3.41 24.89 -43.30
N ARG A 221 -3.51 23.94 -42.37
CA ARG A 221 -4.54 23.95 -41.30
C ARG A 221 -4.37 25.14 -40.36
N LEU A 222 -3.14 25.52 -40.04
CA LEU A 222 -2.81 26.61 -39.13
C LEU A 222 -2.76 27.99 -39.80
N GLY A 223 -2.77 28.05 -41.13
CA GLY A 223 -2.62 29.30 -41.89
C GLY A 223 -1.16 29.80 -41.97
N VAL A 224 -0.19 28.93 -41.69
CA VAL A 224 1.25 29.23 -41.79
C VAL A 224 1.65 29.21 -43.26
N THR A 225 2.05 30.37 -43.78
CA THR A 225 2.47 30.58 -45.18
C THR A 225 3.87 31.17 -45.30
N LYS A 226 4.45 31.59 -44.17
CA LYS A 226 5.80 32.19 -44.06
C LYS A 226 6.56 31.55 -42.89
N PRO A 227 7.89 31.71 -42.80
CA PRO A 227 8.62 31.40 -41.58
C PRO A 227 7.94 32.07 -40.37
N PHE A 228 7.86 31.39 -39.23
CA PHE A 228 7.07 31.89 -38.11
C PHE A 228 7.86 32.00 -36.82
N ILE A 229 7.48 32.98 -36.02
CA ILE A 229 7.86 33.17 -34.62
C ILE A 229 6.82 32.45 -33.77
N MET A 230 7.27 31.62 -32.84
CA MET A 230 6.40 30.75 -32.06
C MET A 230 6.39 31.16 -30.58
N TYR A 231 5.20 31.11 -29.99
CA TYR A 231 4.98 31.07 -28.55
C TYR A 231 4.11 29.85 -28.23
N THR A 232 4.34 29.19 -27.09
CA THR A 232 3.42 28.16 -26.57
C THR A 232 3.23 28.33 -25.07
N GLY A 233 1.99 28.19 -24.60
CA GLY A 233 1.61 28.34 -23.20
C GLY A 233 0.20 28.90 -22.99
N GLY A 234 -0.15 29.20 -21.74
CA GLY A 234 -1.41 29.85 -21.36
C GLY A 234 -1.51 31.31 -21.86
N ALA A 235 -2.65 31.95 -21.60
CA ALA A 235 -2.92 33.35 -21.95
C ALA A 235 -3.14 34.26 -20.73
N ASP A 236 -2.85 33.76 -19.53
CA ASP A 236 -2.98 34.54 -18.29
C ASP A 236 -2.00 35.72 -18.25
N ALA A 237 -2.33 36.78 -17.51
CA ALA A 237 -1.67 38.08 -17.61
C ALA A 237 -0.14 38.04 -17.46
N ARG A 238 0.39 37.14 -16.62
CA ARG A 238 1.85 36.96 -16.44
C ARG A 238 2.55 36.44 -17.69
N LYS A 239 1.84 35.85 -18.66
CA LYS A 239 2.41 35.38 -19.93
C LYS A 239 2.74 36.52 -20.89
N ASN A 240 2.32 37.76 -20.58
CA ASN A 240 2.78 38.98 -21.24
C ASN A 240 2.54 39.03 -22.76
N LEU A 241 1.50 38.33 -23.25
CA LEU A 241 1.19 38.22 -24.68
C LEU A 241 0.88 39.56 -25.36
N PRO A 242 0.19 40.53 -24.72
CA PRO A 242 -0.02 41.85 -25.32
C PRO A 242 1.29 42.54 -25.72
N ARG A 243 2.31 42.54 -24.84
CA ARG A 243 3.61 43.16 -25.14
C ARG A 243 4.37 42.41 -26.24
N LEU A 244 4.21 41.10 -26.34
CA LEU A 244 4.78 40.32 -27.45
C LEU A 244 4.15 40.71 -28.80
N ILE A 245 2.83 40.91 -28.82
CA ILE A 245 2.10 41.37 -30.01
C ILE A 245 2.54 42.78 -30.40
N GLU A 246 2.65 43.70 -29.44
CA GLU A 246 3.17 45.06 -29.65
C GLU A 246 4.61 45.01 -30.20
N ALA A 247 5.48 44.19 -29.61
CA ALA A 247 6.87 44.08 -30.05
C ALA A 247 7.01 43.50 -31.47
N PHE A 248 6.12 42.58 -31.85
CA PHE A 248 6.06 42.04 -33.21
C PHE A 248 5.56 43.09 -34.21
N ALA A 249 4.59 43.92 -33.83
CA ALA A 249 4.11 45.03 -34.64
C ALA A 249 5.17 46.12 -34.86
N ASP A 250 6.04 46.33 -33.86
CA ASP A 250 7.17 47.29 -33.88
C ASP A 250 8.41 46.79 -34.64
N LEU A 251 8.41 45.55 -35.15
CA LEU A 251 9.52 45.05 -35.97
C LEU A 251 9.64 45.86 -37.27
N PRO A 252 10.86 46.05 -37.81
CA PRO A 252 11.04 46.66 -39.14
C PRO A 252 10.23 45.92 -40.20
N ASP A 253 9.64 46.63 -41.16
CA ASP A 253 8.79 46.06 -42.23
C ASP A 253 9.46 44.87 -42.94
N THR A 254 10.77 44.95 -43.13
CA THR A 254 11.58 43.88 -43.75
C THR A 254 11.59 42.60 -42.93
N SER A 255 11.54 42.65 -41.60
CA SER A 255 11.41 41.47 -40.75
C SER A 255 9.96 41.07 -40.56
N ARG A 256 9.07 42.03 -40.27
CA ARG A 256 7.65 41.78 -39.99
C ARG A 256 6.94 41.12 -41.16
N HIS A 257 7.06 41.66 -42.37
CA HIS A 257 6.32 41.15 -43.53
C HIS A 257 6.80 39.76 -44.01
N HIS A 258 8.01 39.34 -43.61
CA HIS A 258 8.57 38.03 -43.93
C HIS A 258 8.22 36.94 -42.91
N HIS A 259 7.59 37.30 -41.78
CA HIS A 259 7.29 36.35 -40.72
C HIS A 259 5.83 36.41 -40.27
N GLN A 260 5.35 35.31 -39.66
CA GLN A 260 4.07 35.27 -38.93
C GLN A 260 4.34 35.01 -37.45
N LEU A 261 3.48 35.51 -36.57
CA LEU A 261 3.49 35.19 -35.13
C LEU A 261 2.44 34.10 -34.87
N LEU A 262 2.88 32.93 -34.42
CA LEU A 262 2.02 31.76 -34.16
C LEU A 262 1.97 31.47 -32.66
N PHE A 263 0.78 31.58 -32.07
CA PHE A 263 0.51 31.12 -30.71
C PHE A 263 0.00 29.68 -30.74
N VAL A 264 0.77 28.79 -30.14
CA VAL A 264 0.53 27.35 -30.12
C VAL A 264 -0.06 26.93 -28.77
N GLY A 265 -1.06 26.06 -28.81
CA GLY A 265 -1.78 25.55 -27.65
C GLY A 265 -3.20 26.12 -27.50
N ARG A 266 -4.05 25.36 -26.81
CA ARG A 266 -5.45 25.71 -26.61
C ARG A 266 -5.61 26.88 -25.62
N MET A 267 -6.17 27.99 -26.09
CA MET A 267 -6.55 29.14 -25.27
C MET A 267 -8.08 29.32 -25.24
N PRO A 268 -8.66 29.90 -24.17
CA PRO A 268 -10.07 30.26 -24.15
C PRO A 268 -10.43 31.21 -25.31
N GLN A 269 -11.57 31.01 -25.95
CA GLN A 269 -11.98 31.83 -27.11
C GLN A 269 -12.11 33.32 -26.78
N SER A 270 -12.44 33.65 -25.53
CA SER A 270 -12.46 35.04 -25.03
C SER A 270 -11.08 35.69 -25.08
N GLU A 271 -10.03 34.98 -24.66
CA GLU A 271 -8.65 35.44 -24.68
C GLU A 271 -8.14 35.59 -26.12
N VAL A 272 -8.40 34.59 -26.98
CA VAL A 272 -8.07 34.65 -28.41
C VAL A 272 -8.72 35.89 -29.06
N SER A 273 -9.99 36.15 -28.75
CA SER A 273 -10.73 37.31 -29.28
C SER A 273 -10.14 38.64 -28.78
N ALA A 274 -9.75 38.70 -27.49
CA ALA A 274 -9.12 39.88 -26.91
C ALA A 274 -7.73 40.16 -27.52
N LEU A 275 -6.90 39.13 -27.69
CA LEU A 275 -5.58 39.23 -28.32
C LEU A 275 -5.68 39.63 -29.79
N ARG A 276 -6.64 39.08 -30.56
CA ARG A 276 -6.92 39.51 -31.95
C ARG A 276 -7.39 40.96 -32.01
N ALA A 277 -8.24 41.40 -31.08
CA ALA A 277 -8.67 42.79 -31.02
C ALA A 277 -7.51 43.73 -30.66
N HIS A 278 -6.61 43.30 -29.78
CA HIS A 278 -5.39 44.03 -29.45
C HIS A 278 -4.43 44.12 -30.65
N ALA A 279 -4.16 43.00 -31.34
CA ALA A 279 -3.35 42.94 -32.56
C ALA A 279 -3.84 43.91 -33.63
N ARG A 280 -5.16 43.98 -33.88
CA ARG A 280 -5.74 44.95 -34.82
C ARG A 280 -5.52 46.41 -34.40
N ARG A 281 -5.57 46.71 -33.09
CA ARG A 281 -5.34 48.08 -32.58
C ARG A 281 -3.90 48.53 -32.78
N VAL A 282 -2.95 47.62 -32.67
CA VAL A 282 -1.51 47.91 -32.90
C VAL A 282 -1.10 47.75 -34.37
N GLY A 283 -2.08 47.56 -35.27
CA GLY A 283 -1.85 47.61 -36.72
C GLY A 283 -1.44 46.30 -37.38
N LEU A 284 -1.63 45.14 -36.74
CA LEU A 284 -1.39 43.83 -37.38
C LEU A 284 -2.55 43.40 -38.29
N HIS A 285 -2.21 42.84 -39.45
CA HIS A 285 -3.14 42.18 -40.35
C HIS A 285 -3.58 40.81 -39.81
N ALA A 286 -4.74 40.33 -40.28
CA ALA A 286 -5.34 39.10 -39.76
C ALA A 286 -4.53 37.82 -40.06
N ASP A 287 -3.67 37.84 -41.07
CA ASP A 287 -2.77 36.76 -41.46
C ASP A 287 -1.39 36.83 -40.76
N GLU A 288 -1.10 37.91 -40.02
CA GLU A 288 0.19 38.08 -39.32
C GLU A 288 0.20 37.43 -37.93
N LEU A 289 -0.94 37.37 -37.23
CA LEU A 289 -1.08 36.70 -35.93
C LEU A 289 -2.00 35.48 -36.04
N LEU A 290 -1.43 34.30 -35.84
CA LEU A 290 -2.08 33.01 -35.93
C LEU A 290 -2.24 32.37 -34.55
N PHE A 291 -3.28 31.55 -34.41
CA PHE A 291 -3.55 30.77 -33.21
C PHE A 291 -3.79 29.32 -33.64
N SER A 292 -3.15 28.38 -32.96
CA SER A 292 -3.55 26.98 -33.08
C SER A 292 -4.74 26.67 -32.18
N ASP A 293 -5.48 25.61 -32.53
CA ASP A 293 -6.37 24.94 -31.59
C ASP A 293 -5.57 23.87 -30.82
N TYR A 294 -6.16 22.69 -30.62
CA TYR A 294 -5.46 21.52 -30.12
C TYR A 294 -4.36 21.08 -31.10
N ILE A 295 -3.20 20.76 -30.57
CA ILE A 295 -2.01 20.29 -31.28
C ILE A 295 -1.58 18.98 -30.61
N SER A 296 -1.32 17.94 -31.40
CA SER A 296 -0.77 16.69 -30.87
C SER A 296 0.70 16.86 -30.49
N ASP A 297 1.26 15.93 -29.68
CA ASP A 297 2.68 16.01 -29.32
C ASP A 297 3.59 15.94 -30.58
N ASP A 298 3.26 15.12 -31.58
CA ASP A 298 4.00 15.06 -32.86
C ASP A 298 3.96 16.39 -33.64
N GLU A 299 2.80 17.03 -33.69
CA GLU A 299 2.63 18.33 -34.33
C GLU A 299 3.41 19.42 -33.56
N LEU A 300 3.43 19.35 -32.23
CA LEU A 300 4.21 20.27 -31.38
C LEU A 300 5.72 20.12 -31.64
N LEU A 301 6.23 18.88 -31.72
CA LEU A 301 7.63 18.59 -32.05
C LEU A 301 8.01 19.12 -33.44
N ALA A 302 7.13 18.95 -34.43
CA ALA A 302 7.31 19.50 -35.77
C ALA A 302 7.37 21.03 -35.76
N LEU A 303 6.45 21.69 -35.04
CA LEU A 303 6.43 23.15 -34.93
C LEU A 303 7.67 23.70 -34.23
N PHE A 304 8.11 23.10 -33.12
CA PHE A 304 9.36 23.49 -32.48
C PHE A 304 10.57 23.31 -33.40
N SER A 305 10.65 22.19 -34.13
CA SER A 305 11.79 21.88 -35.00
C SER A 305 11.87 22.77 -36.25
N THR A 306 10.77 23.43 -36.63
CA THR A 306 10.65 24.22 -37.86
C THR A 306 10.47 25.72 -37.63
N CYS A 307 10.18 26.16 -36.40
CA CYS A 307 9.98 27.58 -36.13
C CYS A 307 11.26 28.37 -36.39
N ARG A 308 11.12 29.61 -36.88
CA ARG A 308 12.29 30.46 -37.12
C ARG A 308 12.86 30.97 -35.80
N LEU A 309 11.99 31.31 -34.85
CA LEU A 309 12.35 31.82 -33.54
C LEU A 309 11.26 31.43 -32.54
N PHE A 310 11.63 30.93 -31.38
CA PHE A 310 10.74 30.76 -30.24
C PHE A 310 10.95 31.91 -29.24
N VAL A 311 9.86 32.53 -28.80
CA VAL A 311 9.88 33.69 -27.90
C VAL A 311 9.03 33.40 -26.67
N PHE A 312 9.61 33.58 -25.49
CA PHE A 312 8.92 33.34 -24.23
C PHE A 312 8.96 34.57 -23.30
N PRO A 313 7.93 35.45 -23.37
CA PRO A 313 7.95 36.77 -22.75
C PRO A 313 7.42 36.81 -21.31
N SER A 314 7.23 35.65 -20.66
CA SER A 314 6.60 35.53 -19.35
C SER A 314 7.29 36.36 -18.26
N LEU A 315 6.48 37.06 -17.45
CA LEU A 315 6.92 37.87 -16.31
C LEU A 315 7.21 37.03 -15.06
N HIS A 316 6.66 35.82 -14.97
CA HIS A 316 6.84 34.94 -13.80
C HIS A 316 6.58 33.48 -14.19
N GLU A 317 7.54 32.61 -13.90
CA GLU A 317 7.44 31.15 -14.07
C GLU A 317 8.15 30.42 -12.93
N GLY A 318 7.65 29.24 -12.58
CA GLY A 318 8.34 28.33 -11.65
C GLY A 318 9.60 27.69 -12.24
N PHE A 319 9.69 27.51 -13.56
CA PHE A 319 10.90 27.00 -14.23
C PHE A 319 11.10 27.57 -15.65
N GLY A 320 10.17 27.30 -16.58
CA GLY A 320 10.33 27.67 -17.99
C GLY A 320 10.53 26.47 -18.90
N LEU A 321 9.60 25.52 -18.85
CA LEU A 321 9.64 24.30 -19.67
C LEU A 321 9.52 24.57 -21.17
N PRO A 322 8.63 25.44 -21.67
CA PRO A 322 8.53 25.67 -23.11
C PRO A 322 9.83 26.17 -23.77
N PRO A 323 10.60 27.09 -23.17
CA PRO A 323 11.96 27.40 -23.62
C PRO A 323 12.88 26.17 -23.69
N LEU A 324 12.88 25.33 -22.65
CA LEU A 324 13.72 24.12 -22.61
C LEU A 324 13.32 23.10 -23.68
N GLU A 325 12.02 22.86 -23.86
CA GLU A 325 11.44 21.98 -24.89
C GLU A 325 11.83 22.48 -26.30
N ALA A 326 11.72 23.79 -26.54
CA ALA A 326 12.11 24.41 -27.80
C ALA A 326 13.62 24.26 -28.06
N MET A 327 14.46 24.49 -27.05
CA MET A 327 15.92 24.30 -27.15
C MET A 327 16.27 22.84 -27.46
N ALA A 328 15.61 21.88 -26.80
CA ALA A 328 15.83 20.45 -27.03
C ALA A 328 15.40 20.00 -28.44
N CYS A 329 14.39 20.63 -29.02
CA CYS A 329 13.96 20.43 -30.40
C CYS A 329 14.82 21.19 -31.44
N GLY A 330 15.83 21.94 -31.00
CA GLY A 330 16.75 22.67 -31.89
C GLY A 330 16.24 24.02 -32.39
N ALA A 331 15.26 24.62 -31.72
CA ALA A 331 14.79 25.96 -32.03
C ALA A 331 15.79 27.04 -31.56
N VAL A 332 15.75 28.20 -32.21
CA VAL A 332 16.38 29.42 -31.66
C VAL A 332 15.44 30.00 -30.62
N VAL A 333 15.93 30.22 -29.40
CA VAL A 333 15.10 30.59 -28.25
C VAL A 333 15.58 31.92 -27.67
N ILE A 334 14.64 32.84 -27.46
CA ILE A 334 14.83 34.03 -26.62
C ILE A 334 13.74 34.10 -25.56
N ALA A 335 14.07 34.58 -24.36
CA ALA A 335 13.13 34.62 -23.25
C ALA A 335 13.29 35.89 -22.40
N ALA A 336 12.30 36.13 -21.55
CA ALA A 336 12.33 37.22 -20.58
C ALA A 336 13.44 37.04 -19.52
N ASP A 337 14.09 38.13 -19.12
CA ASP A 337 14.98 38.20 -17.97
C ASP A 337 14.16 38.31 -16.66
N ALA A 338 13.42 37.24 -16.33
CA ALA A 338 12.52 37.22 -15.18
C ALA A 338 12.39 35.83 -14.54
N ALA A 339 12.25 35.82 -13.21
CA ALA A 339 12.06 34.61 -12.39
C ALA A 339 13.10 33.52 -12.69
N SER A 340 12.66 32.32 -13.04
CA SER A 340 13.49 31.14 -13.34
C SER A 340 14.09 31.14 -14.76
N LEU A 341 13.61 31.98 -15.69
CA LEU A 341 14.03 31.93 -17.09
C LEU A 341 15.53 32.15 -17.32
N PRO A 342 16.23 33.07 -16.61
CA PRO A 342 17.68 33.21 -16.74
C PRO A 342 18.44 31.92 -16.43
N GLU A 343 17.96 31.13 -15.46
CA GLU A 343 18.55 29.86 -15.07
C GLU A 343 18.38 28.80 -16.16
N VAL A 344 17.22 28.76 -16.82
CA VAL A 344 16.92 27.80 -17.89
C VAL A 344 17.65 28.18 -19.17
N MET A 345 17.70 29.46 -19.51
CA MET A 345 18.34 29.94 -20.74
C MET A 345 19.86 29.84 -20.72
N GLY A 346 20.49 30.01 -19.55
CA GLY A 346 21.94 29.86 -19.36
C GLY A 346 22.82 30.90 -20.08
N SER A 347 22.23 31.87 -20.77
CA SER A 347 22.95 32.89 -21.54
C SER A 347 22.23 34.25 -21.52
N PRO A 348 22.88 35.32 -21.04
CA PRO A 348 22.33 36.68 -21.10
C PRO A 348 22.04 37.18 -22.52
N GLU A 349 22.75 36.67 -23.54
CA GLU A 349 22.49 37.06 -24.94
C GLU A 349 21.11 36.63 -25.44
N ALA A 350 20.54 35.58 -24.83
CA ALA A 350 19.22 35.05 -25.13
C ALA A 350 18.08 35.75 -24.37
N LEU A 351 18.40 36.71 -23.49
CA LEU A 351 17.44 37.36 -22.62
C LEU A 351 17.05 38.77 -23.10
N PHE A 352 15.86 39.21 -22.73
CA PHE A 352 15.36 40.57 -22.93
C PHE A 352 14.57 41.06 -21.71
N ASP A 353 14.49 42.38 -21.51
CA ASP A 353 13.61 42.98 -20.50
C ASP A 353 12.13 42.79 -20.92
N PRO A 354 11.32 41.99 -20.19
CA PRO A 354 9.94 41.71 -20.56
C PRO A 354 8.98 42.89 -20.37
N GLN A 355 9.40 43.95 -19.67
CA GLN A 355 8.56 45.13 -19.46
C GLN A 355 8.70 46.16 -20.59
N SER A 356 9.71 46.01 -21.44
CA SER A 356 10.06 46.96 -22.50
C SER A 356 9.76 46.38 -23.89
N VAL A 357 8.68 46.85 -24.52
CA VAL A 357 8.34 46.51 -25.91
C VAL A 357 9.51 46.74 -26.89
N PRO A 358 10.24 47.88 -26.82
CA PRO A 358 11.43 48.07 -27.64
C PRO A 358 12.53 47.01 -27.42
N ALA A 359 12.73 46.54 -26.19
CA ALA A 359 13.73 45.51 -25.89
C ALA A 359 13.34 44.15 -26.49
N ILE A 360 12.06 43.76 -26.37
CA ILE A 360 11.52 42.54 -26.96
C ILE A 360 11.66 42.60 -28.49
N SER A 361 11.26 43.72 -29.11
CA SER A 361 11.31 43.91 -30.57
C SER A 361 12.75 43.88 -31.09
N ALA A 362 13.66 44.61 -30.43
CA ALA A 362 15.07 44.63 -30.80
C ALA A 362 15.71 43.23 -30.71
N LYS A 363 15.42 42.46 -29.65
CA LYS A 363 15.95 41.10 -29.48
C LYS A 363 15.37 40.13 -30.52
N MET A 364 14.08 40.23 -30.82
CA MET A 364 13.46 39.47 -31.91
C MET A 364 14.13 39.80 -33.26
N HIS A 365 14.30 41.08 -33.59
CA HIS A 365 14.93 41.48 -34.83
C HIS A 365 16.37 40.93 -34.95
N GLN A 366 17.18 41.08 -33.89
CA GLN A 366 18.53 40.52 -33.85
C GLN A 366 18.55 39.00 -34.08
N ALA A 367 17.69 38.25 -33.38
CA ALA A 367 17.64 36.79 -33.50
C ALA A 367 17.14 36.30 -34.89
N LEU A 368 16.43 37.15 -35.62
CA LEU A 368 15.95 36.87 -36.98
C LEU A 368 16.99 37.20 -38.06
N THR A 369 17.79 38.26 -37.88
CA THR A 369 18.65 38.85 -38.93
C THR A 369 20.15 38.70 -38.71
N ASP A 370 20.63 38.58 -37.48
CA ASP A 370 22.04 38.34 -37.17
C ASP A 370 22.32 36.83 -37.13
N GLU A 371 22.83 36.30 -38.23
CA GLU A 371 23.19 34.88 -38.35
C GLU A 371 24.31 34.46 -37.38
N GLY A 372 25.18 35.39 -36.97
CA GLY A 372 26.22 35.14 -35.96
C GLY A 372 25.63 34.95 -34.57
N LEU A 373 24.70 35.83 -34.16
CA LEU A 373 23.93 35.65 -32.92
C LEU A 373 23.09 34.37 -32.98
N ARG A 374 22.43 34.11 -34.11
CA ARG A 374 21.60 32.92 -34.30
C ARG A 374 22.39 31.63 -34.08
N ALA A 375 23.60 31.53 -34.67
CA ALA A 375 24.48 30.39 -34.48
C ALA A 375 24.88 30.20 -33.01
N ARG A 376 25.19 31.29 -32.29
CA ARG A 376 25.49 31.23 -30.85
C ARG A 376 24.30 30.81 -30.01
N LEU A 377 23.09 31.28 -30.33
CA LEU A 377 21.85 30.88 -29.63
C LEU A 377 21.54 29.40 -29.86
N LEU A 378 21.77 28.85 -31.06
CA LEU A 378 21.61 27.42 -31.34
C LEU A 378 22.62 26.57 -30.58
N GLU A 379 23.88 26.98 -30.54
CA GLU A 379 24.92 26.26 -29.78
C GLU A 379 24.63 26.31 -28.28
N ASN A 380 24.17 27.46 -27.77
CA ASN A 380 23.68 27.59 -26.40
C ASN A 380 22.50 26.65 -26.15
N ALA A 381 21.49 26.64 -27.01
CA ALA A 381 20.32 25.77 -26.88
C ALA A 381 20.70 24.30 -26.77
N ARG A 382 21.62 23.83 -27.64
CA ARG A 382 22.15 22.46 -27.61
C ARG A 382 22.87 22.14 -26.29
N THR A 383 23.77 23.01 -25.86
CA THR A 383 24.56 22.81 -24.64
C THR A 383 23.67 22.86 -23.39
N GLN A 384 22.79 23.84 -23.34
CA GLN A 384 21.93 24.12 -22.20
C GLN A 384 20.85 23.05 -22.03
N ALA A 385 20.21 22.59 -23.12
CA ALA A 385 19.24 21.51 -23.05
C ALA A 385 19.84 20.21 -22.46
N GLN A 386 21.10 19.89 -22.80
CA GLN A 386 21.82 18.73 -22.26
C GLN A 386 22.16 18.85 -20.76
N ALA A 387 22.14 20.06 -20.20
CA ALA A 387 22.38 20.26 -18.77
C ALA A 387 21.21 19.78 -17.89
N PHE A 388 20.02 19.60 -18.48
CA PHE A 388 18.80 19.17 -17.79
C PHE A 388 18.47 17.72 -18.16
N SER A 389 18.20 16.91 -17.14
CA SER A 389 17.68 15.56 -17.32
C SER A 389 16.99 15.10 -16.05
N TRP A 390 15.95 14.27 -16.19
CA TRP A 390 15.27 13.71 -15.04
C TRP A 390 16.19 12.84 -14.17
N ASP A 391 17.20 12.18 -14.76
CA ASP A 391 18.20 11.42 -13.99
C ASP A 391 19.07 12.33 -13.10
N ARG A 392 19.38 13.56 -13.55
CA ARG A 392 20.09 14.54 -12.72
C ARG A 392 19.20 15.01 -11.57
N SER A 393 17.95 15.38 -11.86
CA SER A 393 16.98 15.78 -10.83
C SER A 393 16.74 14.66 -9.81
N ALA A 394 16.56 13.42 -10.27
CA ALA A 394 16.41 12.25 -9.41
C ALA A 394 17.60 12.05 -8.46
N LYS A 395 18.84 12.20 -8.94
CA LYS A 395 20.03 12.12 -8.07
C LYS A 395 20.07 13.23 -7.03
N LEU A 396 19.66 14.45 -7.39
CA LEU A 396 19.55 15.57 -6.45
C LEU A 396 18.47 15.31 -5.39
N VAL A 397 17.30 14.80 -5.81
CA VAL A 397 16.22 14.39 -4.90
C VAL A 397 16.73 13.33 -3.92
N LEU A 398 17.35 12.25 -4.42
CA LEU A 398 17.89 11.17 -3.59
C LEU A 398 18.94 11.68 -2.58
N ARG A 399 19.82 12.58 -3.00
CA ARG A 399 20.80 13.23 -2.11
C ARG A 399 20.11 14.09 -1.06
N ALA A 400 19.11 14.88 -1.44
CA ALA A 400 18.39 15.77 -0.54
C ALA A 400 17.63 15.00 0.55
N ILE A 401 17.12 13.82 0.22
CA ILE A 401 16.37 12.98 1.17
C ILE A 401 17.22 11.94 1.91
N ALA A 402 18.48 11.76 1.53
CA ALA A 402 19.40 10.82 2.20
C ALA A 402 19.52 11.01 3.74
N PRO A 403 19.48 12.24 4.31
CA PRO A 403 19.51 12.41 5.77
C PRO A 403 18.31 11.80 6.51
N PHE A 404 17.24 11.43 5.81
CA PHE A 404 16.09 10.75 6.41
C PHE A 404 16.25 9.21 6.43
N GLU A 405 17.38 8.69 5.96
CA GLU A 405 17.70 7.27 6.04
C GLU A 405 17.81 6.83 7.50
N ARG A 406 16.92 5.91 7.90
CA ARG A 406 17.00 5.25 9.20
C ARG A 406 17.89 4.02 9.08
N THR A 407 18.69 3.72 10.11
CA THR A 407 19.49 2.50 10.18
C THR A 407 18.57 1.29 10.12
N ARG A 408 18.50 0.65 8.95
CA ARG A 408 17.81 -0.63 8.75
C ARG A 408 18.81 -1.72 9.05
N GLU A 409 19.01 -2.04 10.32
CA GLU A 409 19.72 -3.27 10.67
C GLU A 409 19.07 -4.46 9.94
N SER A 410 19.93 -5.33 9.41
CA SER A 410 19.62 -6.50 8.58
C SER A 410 18.29 -7.16 8.96
N ARG A 411 17.35 -7.19 8.00
CA ARG A 411 16.04 -7.85 8.07
C ARG A 411 16.11 -9.38 8.07
N THR A 412 16.92 -9.95 8.95
CA THR A 412 16.92 -11.39 9.22
C THR A 412 16.53 -11.74 10.65
N GLY A 413 16.43 -10.75 11.56
CA GLY A 413 15.83 -10.91 12.89
C GLY A 413 14.47 -10.21 12.98
N ARG A 414 13.46 -10.88 13.54
CA ARG A 414 12.16 -10.30 13.89
C ARG A 414 12.35 -9.22 14.97
N ALA A 415 11.51 -8.18 14.94
CA ALA A 415 11.71 -6.95 15.71
C ALA A 415 11.51 -7.17 17.22
N VAL A 416 12.61 -7.14 17.95
CA VAL A 416 12.62 -7.03 19.41
C VAL A 416 12.20 -5.60 19.79
N THR A 417 11.11 -5.51 20.54
CA THR A 417 10.53 -4.26 21.06
C THR A 417 11.18 -3.91 22.39
N PHE A 418 11.56 -2.64 22.54
CA PHE A 418 12.04 -2.06 23.79
C PHE A 418 11.04 -1.00 24.24
N GLU A 419 10.36 -1.23 25.36
CA GLU A 419 9.29 -0.37 25.83
C GLU A 419 9.54 0.11 27.26
N ARG A 420 9.15 1.35 27.54
CA ARG A 420 9.14 1.91 28.89
C ARG A 420 7.81 1.55 29.55
N THR A 421 7.87 0.93 30.72
CA THR A 421 6.70 0.32 31.38
C THR A 421 6.31 1.03 32.68
N THR A 422 6.96 2.14 33.00
CA THR A 422 6.62 2.98 34.15
C THR A 422 5.19 3.52 34.06
N LEU A 423 4.34 3.17 35.02
CA LEU A 423 2.97 3.71 35.15
C LEU A 423 2.89 4.81 36.22
N PHE A 424 3.77 4.77 37.23
CA PHE A 424 3.72 5.67 38.37
C PHE A 424 4.90 6.64 38.34
N GLU A 425 4.64 7.88 37.92
CA GLU A 425 5.59 9.00 38.01
C GLU A 425 4.99 10.11 38.89
N PRO A 426 5.68 10.58 39.94
CA PRO A 426 5.24 11.74 40.70
C PRO A 426 5.34 13.01 39.83
N LYS A 427 4.19 13.53 39.36
CA LYS A 427 4.14 14.78 38.59
C LYS A 427 3.97 15.98 39.53
N ILE A 428 4.88 16.95 39.44
CA ILE A 428 4.73 18.25 40.12
C ILE A 428 3.80 19.10 39.26
N LYS A 429 2.59 19.38 39.76
CA LYS A 429 1.59 20.23 39.07
C LYS A 429 1.80 21.69 39.42
N ARG A 430 1.63 22.61 38.48
CA ARG A 430 1.46 24.04 38.74
C ARG A 430 -0.02 24.42 38.64
N ILE A 431 -0.60 24.87 39.74
CA ILE A 431 -2.01 25.20 39.86
C ILE A 431 -2.17 26.70 40.09
N LEU A 432 -3.04 27.37 39.33
CA LEU A 432 -3.43 28.76 39.53
C LEU A 432 -4.85 28.83 40.12
N LEU A 433 -5.03 29.60 41.19
CA LEU A 433 -6.33 29.86 41.81
C LEU A 433 -6.71 31.33 41.64
N LEU A 434 -7.87 31.61 41.06
CA LEU A 434 -8.44 32.96 40.99
C LEU A 434 -9.44 33.15 42.14
N LYS A 435 -9.21 34.19 42.96
CA LYS A 435 -10.11 34.64 44.02
C LYS A 435 -10.02 36.15 44.21
N LEU A 436 -10.49 36.90 43.21
CA LEU A 436 -10.35 38.36 43.12
C LEU A 436 -11.27 39.16 44.05
N ASP A 437 -12.21 38.49 44.71
CA ASP A 437 -13.27 39.11 45.52
C ASP A 437 -12.76 39.71 46.84
N HIS A 438 -13.68 40.04 47.74
CA HIS A 438 -13.35 40.69 49.00
C HIS A 438 -12.79 39.69 50.02
N MET A 439 -12.17 40.24 51.07
CA MET A 439 -11.47 39.47 52.11
C MET A 439 -12.29 38.33 52.72
N GLY A 440 -13.58 38.58 52.97
CA GLY A 440 -14.49 37.57 53.52
C GLY A 440 -14.64 36.35 52.62
N ASP A 441 -14.69 36.57 51.29
CA ASP A 441 -14.87 35.48 50.33
C ASP A 441 -13.60 34.63 50.18
N LEU A 442 -12.41 35.23 50.35
CA LEU A 442 -11.14 34.50 50.38
C LEU A 442 -11.05 33.56 51.60
N LEU A 443 -11.50 34.02 52.78
CA LEU A 443 -11.58 33.18 53.97
C LEU A 443 -12.56 32.01 53.80
N LEU A 444 -13.70 32.26 53.15
CA LEU A 444 -14.69 31.22 52.82
C LEU A 444 -14.15 30.17 51.83
N ALA A 445 -13.08 30.46 51.09
CA ALA A 445 -12.46 29.53 50.14
C ALA A 445 -11.47 28.54 50.79
N VAL A 446 -11.05 28.78 52.04
CA VAL A 446 -10.00 27.98 52.73
C VAL A 446 -10.28 26.47 52.75
N PRO A 447 -11.51 25.97 53.01
CA PRO A 447 -11.80 24.54 52.96
C PRO A 447 -11.53 23.91 51.60
N ALA A 448 -11.92 24.60 50.51
CA ALA A 448 -11.68 24.14 49.14
C ALA A 448 -10.18 24.13 48.82
N ILE A 449 -9.45 25.17 49.21
CA ILE A 449 -8.00 25.29 49.02
C ILE A 449 -7.25 24.17 49.78
N SER A 450 -7.63 23.90 51.03
CA SER A 450 -7.05 22.83 51.84
C SER A 450 -7.28 21.45 51.20
N ARG A 451 -8.49 21.20 50.70
CA ARG A 451 -8.81 19.95 49.98
C ARG A 451 -8.03 19.80 48.69
N LEU A 452 -7.82 20.89 47.96
CA LEU A 452 -7.00 20.89 46.76
C LEU A 452 -5.53 20.53 47.08
N ARG A 453 -4.97 21.09 48.16
CA ARG A 453 -3.62 20.77 48.64
C ARG A 453 -3.50 19.30 49.08
N ALA A 454 -4.50 18.75 49.77
CA ALA A 454 -4.52 17.34 50.14
C ALA A 454 -4.62 16.40 48.91
N ARG A 455 -5.34 16.84 47.87
CA ARG A 455 -5.49 16.09 46.62
C ARG A 455 -4.24 16.14 45.75
N TYR A 456 -3.48 17.24 45.79
CA TYR A 456 -2.25 17.43 45.04
C TYR A 456 -1.10 17.85 46.00
N PRO A 457 -0.58 16.93 46.82
CA PRO A 457 0.35 17.27 47.90
C PRO A 457 1.66 17.90 47.41
N LYS A 458 2.10 17.55 46.20
CA LYS A 458 3.35 18.00 45.57
C LYS A 458 3.19 19.17 44.58
N ALA A 459 1.99 19.75 44.43
CA ALA A 459 1.76 20.82 43.46
C ALA A 459 2.31 22.18 43.94
N GLY A 460 2.81 23.02 43.03
CA GLY A 460 2.95 24.45 43.30
C GLY A 460 1.61 25.15 43.07
N ILE A 461 1.05 25.84 44.06
CA ILE A 461 -0.25 26.51 44.00
C ILE A 461 -0.04 28.03 44.08
N ASP A 462 -0.25 28.72 42.97
CA ASP A 462 -0.23 30.18 42.88
C ASP A 462 -1.67 30.71 43.01
N VAL A 463 -1.88 31.85 43.69
CA VAL A 463 -3.21 32.47 43.86
C VAL A 463 -3.22 33.91 43.36
N VAL A 464 -4.34 34.33 42.74
CA VAL A 464 -4.59 35.69 42.27
C VAL A 464 -5.72 36.30 43.10
N VAL A 465 -5.44 37.41 43.77
CA VAL A 465 -6.38 38.13 44.63
C VAL A 465 -6.37 39.63 44.32
N GLY A 466 -7.33 40.41 44.83
CA GLY A 466 -7.18 41.88 44.83
C GLY A 466 -6.01 42.32 45.74
N SER A 467 -5.35 43.42 45.42
CA SER A 467 -4.17 43.94 46.16
C SER A 467 -4.39 44.09 47.66
N TRP A 468 -5.63 44.41 48.07
CA TRP A 468 -6.04 44.50 49.49
C TRP A 468 -6.10 43.15 50.22
N ASN A 469 -6.12 42.01 49.52
CA ASN A 469 -6.11 40.67 50.11
C ASN A 469 -4.70 40.04 50.13
N GLN A 470 -3.69 40.68 49.53
CA GLN A 470 -2.35 40.11 49.36
C GLN A 470 -1.71 39.68 50.69
N ALA A 471 -1.76 40.55 51.70
CA ALA A 471 -1.20 40.27 53.02
C ALA A 471 -1.87 39.07 53.70
N LEU A 472 -3.20 38.92 53.55
CA LEU A 472 -3.93 37.78 54.10
C LEU A 472 -3.56 36.48 53.37
N ALA A 473 -3.53 36.50 52.03
CA ALA A 473 -3.17 35.32 51.24
C ALA A 473 -1.75 34.82 51.58
N GLN A 474 -0.80 35.72 51.83
CA GLN A 474 0.57 35.37 52.22
C GLN A 474 0.69 34.70 53.60
N THR A 475 -0.30 34.87 54.48
CA THR A 475 -0.31 34.19 55.80
C THR A 475 -0.86 32.76 55.73
N LEU A 476 -1.48 32.36 54.61
CA LEU A 476 -2.06 31.03 54.45
C LEU A 476 -0.99 30.06 53.91
N PRO A 477 -0.80 28.86 54.52
CA PRO A 477 0.28 27.94 54.17
C PRO A 477 0.04 27.14 52.89
N PHE A 478 -0.92 27.55 52.06
CA PHE A 478 -1.37 26.79 50.91
C PHE A 478 -0.76 27.26 49.59
N PHE A 479 -0.19 28.47 49.54
CA PHE A 479 0.21 29.11 48.30
C PHE A 479 1.72 29.30 48.21
N ASP A 480 2.26 29.02 47.03
CA ASP A 480 3.65 29.17 46.68
C ASP A 480 3.94 30.60 46.17
N ARG A 481 3.01 31.21 45.44
CA ARG A 481 3.05 32.63 45.04
C ARG A 481 1.69 33.30 45.16
N VAL A 482 1.69 34.57 45.57
CA VAL A 482 0.50 35.43 45.64
C VAL A 482 0.63 36.57 44.63
N LEU A 483 -0.30 36.62 43.67
CA LEU A 483 -0.38 37.61 42.59
C LEU A 483 -1.59 38.52 42.81
N THR A 484 -1.55 39.73 42.25
CA THR A 484 -2.60 40.74 42.45
C THR A 484 -3.20 41.25 41.14
N LEU A 485 -4.53 41.32 41.07
CA LEU A 485 -5.28 41.93 39.97
C LEU A 485 -6.52 42.67 40.50
N ASP A 486 -6.58 44.00 40.32
CA ASP A 486 -7.57 44.88 40.94
C ASP A 486 -8.80 45.15 40.07
N TYR A 487 -9.55 44.09 39.75
CA TYR A 487 -10.84 44.20 39.05
C TYR A 487 -11.96 44.75 39.96
N PHE A 488 -12.14 44.15 41.14
CA PHE A 488 -12.98 44.73 42.19
C PHE A 488 -12.25 45.92 42.83
N LYS A 489 -12.94 46.70 43.67
CA LYS A 489 -12.30 47.75 44.48
C LYS A 489 -12.35 47.33 45.95
N ARG A 490 -11.45 47.88 46.76
CA ARG A 490 -11.38 47.58 48.21
C ARG A 490 -12.72 47.74 48.95
N LYS A 491 -13.58 48.68 48.52
CA LYS A 491 -14.95 48.82 49.01
C LYS A 491 -15.92 48.17 48.02
N SER A 492 -16.72 47.22 48.49
CA SER A 492 -17.71 46.49 47.68
C SER A 492 -18.82 47.36 47.09
N SER A 493 -19.01 48.57 47.62
CA SER A 493 -19.97 49.55 47.12
C SER A 493 -19.51 50.29 45.86
N LEU A 494 -18.26 50.10 45.43
CA LEU A 494 -17.69 50.74 44.23
C LEU A 494 -17.79 49.78 43.04
N GLN A 495 -17.99 50.35 41.85
CA GLN A 495 -18.15 49.57 40.61
C GLN A 495 -16.86 48.82 40.25
N ALA A 496 -17.02 47.55 39.84
CA ALA A 496 -15.92 46.75 39.33
C ALA A 496 -15.50 47.25 37.94
N GLU A 497 -14.20 47.47 37.76
CA GLU A 497 -13.63 48.00 36.52
C GLU A 497 -12.13 47.68 36.48
N LEU A 498 -11.66 47.16 35.35
CA LEU A 498 -10.25 47.02 35.02
C LEU A 498 -9.82 48.23 34.18
N SER A 499 -8.64 48.79 34.45
CA SER A 499 -8.05 49.79 33.57
C SER A 499 -7.71 49.19 32.21
N ASP A 500 -7.86 49.97 31.14
CA ASP A 500 -7.54 49.54 29.78
C ASP A 500 -6.11 48.99 29.69
N GLY A 501 -5.96 47.78 29.12
CA GLY A 501 -4.67 47.10 28.94
C GLY A 501 -4.16 46.27 30.14
N SER A 502 -4.69 46.49 31.35
CA SER A 502 -4.19 45.83 32.58
C SER A 502 -4.29 44.30 32.57
N LEU A 503 -5.36 43.75 31.99
CA LEU A 503 -5.58 42.30 31.91
C LEU A 503 -4.57 41.62 30.98
N GLY A 504 -4.27 42.24 29.83
CA GLY A 504 -3.31 41.70 28.87
C GLY A 504 -1.89 41.71 29.42
N GLU A 505 -1.51 42.73 30.19
CA GLU A 505 -0.22 42.77 30.90
C GLU A 505 -0.15 41.73 32.03
N PHE A 506 -1.23 41.58 32.80
CA PHE A 506 -1.32 40.58 33.85
C PHE A 506 -1.20 39.15 33.30
N VAL A 507 -1.93 38.82 32.24
CA VAL A 507 -1.87 37.49 31.60
C VAL A 507 -0.47 37.21 31.05
N LYS A 508 0.23 38.20 30.50
CA LYS A 508 1.64 38.05 30.05
C LYS A 508 2.61 37.75 31.19
N GLN A 509 2.30 38.14 32.43
CA GLN A 509 3.11 37.80 33.60
C GLN A 509 2.86 36.37 34.09
N LEU A 510 1.75 35.76 33.66
CA LEU A 510 1.46 34.36 33.92
C LEU A 510 2.22 33.49 32.92
N GLY A 511 2.85 32.42 33.40
CA GLY A 511 3.30 31.33 32.55
C GLY A 511 2.19 30.29 32.39
N PHE A 512 2.52 29.18 31.75
CA PHE A 512 1.63 28.02 31.65
C PHE A 512 1.37 27.37 33.02
N TYR A 513 0.11 27.03 33.29
CA TYR A 513 -0.30 26.21 34.45
C TYR A 513 -0.91 24.88 34.00
N ASP A 514 -0.71 23.83 34.78
CA ASP A 514 -1.39 22.55 34.54
C ASP A 514 -2.90 22.65 34.80
N LEU A 515 -3.28 23.49 35.76
CA LEU A 515 -4.65 23.66 36.22
C LEU A 515 -4.89 25.11 36.64
N ALA A 516 -5.97 25.74 36.16
CA ALA A 516 -6.42 27.05 36.60
C ALA A 516 -7.88 26.98 37.05
N ILE A 517 -8.17 27.44 38.27
CA ILE A 517 -9.51 27.37 38.87
C ILE A 517 -9.95 28.76 39.27
N ASP A 518 -11.13 29.19 38.81
CA ASP A 518 -11.81 30.37 39.36
C ASP A 518 -12.94 29.91 40.28
N LEU A 519 -12.69 30.12 41.58
CA LEU A 519 -13.57 29.72 42.68
C LEU A 519 -14.81 30.60 42.83
N ARG A 520 -14.93 31.70 42.07
CA ARG A 520 -16.11 32.56 42.11
C ARG A 520 -17.28 31.89 41.38
N ARG A 521 -18.46 31.94 42.01
CA ARG A 521 -19.73 31.47 41.45
C ARG A 521 -20.26 32.40 40.36
N GLN A 522 -20.29 33.70 40.65
CA GLN A 522 -20.80 34.72 39.73
C GLN A 522 -19.88 34.85 38.51
N PRO A 523 -20.44 35.16 37.32
CA PRO A 523 -19.70 35.15 36.05
C PRO A 523 -18.64 36.25 35.93
N ASP A 524 -18.65 37.24 36.82
CA ASP A 524 -17.97 38.53 36.65
C ASP A 524 -16.44 38.45 36.56
N THR A 525 -15.80 37.34 36.93
CA THR A 525 -14.34 37.14 36.81
C THR A 525 -13.97 36.10 35.76
N ARG A 526 -14.96 35.45 35.14
CA ARG A 526 -14.74 34.29 34.27
C ARG A 526 -13.93 34.64 33.00
N PHE A 527 -14.03 35.89 32.54
CA PHE A 527 -13.23 36.38 31.41
C PHE A 527 -11.72 36.40 31.71
N VAL A 528 -11.31 36.51 33.00
CA VAL A 528 -9.91 36.44 33.41
C VAL A 528 -9.41 35.01 33.23
N LEU A 529 -10.14 34.02 33.77
CA LEU A 529 -9.81 32.60 33.60
C LEU A 529 -9.73 32.21 32.13
N ALA A 530 -10.66 32.70 31.30
CA ALA A 530 -10.70 32.42 29.87
C ALA A 530 -9.42 32.84 29.12
N GLN A 531 -8.67 33.81 29.64
CA GLN A 531 -7.42 34.31 29.06
C GLN A 531 -6.15 33.67 29.64
N VAL A 532 -6.23 32.97 30.78
CA VAL A 532 -5.08 32.25 31.35
C VAL A 532 -4.67 31.10 30.43
N GLU A 533 -3.38 30.90 30.19
CA GLU A 533 -2.86 29.70 29.53
C GLU A 533 -2.74 28.55 30.54
N ALA A 534 -3.66 27.59 30.48
CA ALA A 534 -3.65 26.43 31.34
C ALA A 534 -4.13 25.17 30.63
N GLY A 535 -3.62 24.01 31.06
CA GLY A 535 -4.01 22.70 30.53
C GLY A 535 -5.43 22.27 30.91
N LEU A 536 -5.95 22.76 32.04
CA LEU A 536 -7.34 22.59 32.44
C LEU A 536 -7.86 23.87 33.11
N LYS A 537 -9.02 24.37 32.69
CA LYS A 537 -9.68 25.56 33.24
C LYS A 537 -11.02 25.19 33.87
N VAL A 538 -11.19 25.56 35.14
CA VAL A 538 -12.29 25.08 35.96
C VAL A 538 -13.05 26.22 36.63
N GLY A 539 -14.38 26.15 36.57
CA GLY A 539 -15.27 26.83 37.52
C GLY A 539 -16.73 26.78 37.12
N TYR A 540 -17.54 27.74 37.52
CA TYR A 540 -18.96 27.80 37.18
C TYR A 540 -19.18 28.40 35.78
N GLY A 541 -20.21 27.93 35.08
CA GLY A 541 -20.65 28.53 33.82
C GLY A 541 -20.96 30.02 33.98
N SER A 542 -20.84 30.77 32.90
CA SER A 542 -21.01 32.23 32.89
C SER A 542 -22.29 32.72 32.22
N LEU A 543 -23.07 31.81 31.62
CA LEU A 543 -24.20 32.11 30.74
C LEU A 543 -23.78 32.84 29.45
N ASN A 544 -22.46 32.89 29.17
CA ASN A 544 -21.89 33.42 27.94
C ASN A 544 -21.20 32.28 27.17
N PRO A 545 -21.79 31.80 26.07
CA PRO A 545 -21.24 30.67 25.31
C PRO A 545 -19.79 30.86 24.84
N ALA A 546 -19.37 32.09 24.55
CA ALA A 546 -18.01 32.37 24.07
C ALA A 546 -16.94 32.25 25.18
N ILE A 547 -17.33 32.49 26.43
CA ILE A 547 -16.47 32.31 27.61
C ILE A 547 -16.54 30.85 28.06
N ASP A 548 -17.73 30.27 28.10
CA ASP A 548 -17.96 28.90 28.56
C ASP A 548 -17.31 27.85 27.63
N ALA A 549 -17.24 28.12 26.32
CA ALA A 549 -16.51 27.28 25.36
C ALA A 549 -14.99 27.21 25.61
N LYS A 550 -14.44 28.07 26.47
CA LYS A 550 -13.02 28.09 26.85
C LYS A 550 -12.76 27.41 28.21
N LEU A 551 -13.79 26.88 28.87
CA LEU A 551 -13.67 26.15 30.13
C LEU A 551 -13.72 24.65 29.86
N ASP A 552 -12.82 23.91 30.50
CA ASP A 552 -12.78 22.45 30.36
C ASP A 552 -13.73 21.77 31.35
N ILE A 553 -13.91 22.36 32.53
CA ILE A 553 -14.93 21.95 33.51
C ILE A 553 -15.74 23.18 33.90
N ALA A 554 -16.99 23.22 33.43
CA ALA A 554 -17.97 24.23 33.75
C ALA A 554 -19.10 23.63 34.60
N LEU A 555 -19.11 23.89 35.91
CA LEU A 555 -20.24 23.50 36.75
C LEU A 555 -21.48 24.35 36.40
N PRO A 556 -22.69 23.77 36.46
CA PRO A 556 -23.93 24.49 36.18
C PRO A 556 -24.05 25.76 37.02
N THR A 557 -24.45 26.85 36.39
CA THR A 557 -24.76 28.13 37.05
C THR A 557 -26.24 28.46 36.87
N TYR A 558 -26.80 29.28 37.76
CA TYR A 558 -28.17 29.79 37.64
C TYR A 558 -28.14 31.31 37.75
N GLN A 559 -28.98 31.98 36.96
CA GLN A 559 -29.16 33.42 37.08
C GLN A 559 -29.84 33.74 38.42
N ASP A 560 -29.22 34.62 39.21
CA ASP A 560 -29.84 35.11 40.45
C ASP A 560 -30.97 36.07 40.09
N LEU A 561 -32.22 35.58 40.15
CA LEU A 561 -33.41 36.40 39.94
C LEU A 561 -33.99 36.86 41.29
N PRO A 562 -34.48 38.10 41.42
CA PRO A 562 -35.11 38.58 42.64
C PRO A 562 -36.24 37.65 43.09
N PHE A 563 -36.23 37.27 44.38
CA PHE A 563 -37.24 36.41 45.00
C PHE A 563 -37.32 34.98 44.45
N VAL A 564 -36.32 34.52 43.69
CA VAL A 564 -36.26 33.14 43.16
C VAL A 564 -35.21 32.34 43.92
N GLU A 565 -35.63 31.24 44.53
CA GLU A 565 -34.72 30.26 45.11
C GLU A 565 -34.19 29.31 44.02
N THR A 566 -32.87 29.10 44.01
CA THR A 566 -32.18 28.18 43.11
C THR A 566 -31.45 27.13 43.95
N PRO A 567 -31.15 25.94 43.40
CA PRO A 567 -30.37 24.94 44.13
C PRO A 567 -29.03 25.49 44.65
N LEU A 568 -28.37 26.40 43.92
CA LEU A 568 -27.11 27.00 44.33
C LEU A 568 -27.26 28.05 45.44
N ASN A 569 -28.32 28.88 45.44
CA ASN A 569 -28.47 29.90 46.49
C ASN A 569 -28.98 29.35 47.84
N ARG A 570 -29.34 28.06 47.89
CA ARG A 570 -29.63 27.30 49.13
C ARG A 570 -28.41 26.62 49.76
N VAL A 571 -27.26 26.65 49.09
CA VAL A 571 -26.02 26.00 49.51
C VAL A 571 -24.98 27.07 49.90
N SER A 572 -24.18 26.81 50.94
CA SER A 572 -23.16 27.78 51.36
C SER A 572 -22.12 28.00 50.24
N ILE A 573 -21.59 29.23 50.11
CA ILE A 573 -20.61 29.53 49.06
C ILE A 573 -19.32 28.70 49.22
N SER A 574 -18.98 28.30 50.45
CA SER A 574 -17.86 27.39 50.75
C SER A 574 -18.08 25.98 50.22
N GLU A 575 -19.29 25.43 50.35
CA GLU A 575 -19.65 24.13 49.76
C GLU A 575 -19.65 24.18 48.22
N GLN A 576 -20.06 25.30 47.65
CA GLN A 576 -19.98 25.52 46.20
C GLN A 576 -18.52 25.53 45.71
N MET A 577 -17.62 26.21 46.42
CA MET A 577 -16.18 26.18 46.10
C MET A 577 -15.57 24.78 46.27
N LEU A 578 -16.02 23.99 47.26
CA LEU A 578 -15.61 22.60 47.43
C LEU A 578 -16.05 21.73 46.25
N ALA A 579 -17.26 21.93 45.73
CA ALA A 579 -17.76 21.19 44.57
C ALA A 579 -16.86 21.37 43.32
N LEU A 580 -16.24 22.54 43.15
CA LEU A 580 -15.26 22.76 42.08
C LEU A 580 -13.99 21.91 42.23
N VAL A 581 -13.50 21.75 43.46
CA VAL A 581 -12.33 20.91 43.76
C VAL A 581 -12.67 19.42 43.66
N ASP A 582 -13.90 19.05 44.04
CA ASP A 582 -14.40 17.68 43.93
C ASP A 582 -14.64 17.27 42.47
N ALA A 583 -15.01 18.21 41.60
CA ALA A 583 -15.20 17.99 40.16
C ALA A 583 -13.90 17.74 39.38
N LEU A 584 -12.73 17.98 39.99
CA LEU A 584 -11.44 17.70 39.35
C LEU A 584 -11.26 16.19 39.14
N PRO A 585 -10.66 15.74 38.01
CA PRO A 585 -10.33 14.33 37.82
C PRO A 585 -9.26 13.88 38.84
N ALA A 586 -9.33 12.62 39.27
CA ALA A 586 -8.31 11.97 40.11
C ALA A 586 -7.33 11.21 39.20
N HIS A 587 -6.04 11.57 39.18
CA HIS A 587 -5.03 10.74 38.54
C HIS A 587 -4.43 9.77 39.57
N PRO A 588 -4.16 8.49 39.23
CA PRO A 588 -3.56 7.54 40.16
C PRO A 588 -2.26 8.06 40.80
N SER A 589 -1.43 8.78 40.05
CA SER A 589 -0.19 9.40 40.54
C SER A 589 -0.38 10.54 41.55
N ASP A 590 -1.58 11.11 41.68
CA ASP A 590 -1.83 12.24 42.61
C ASP A 590 -1.87 11.76 44.07
N TYR A 591 -2.09 10.46 44.31
CA TYR A 591 -2.30 9.86 45.63
C TYR A 591 -1.21 8.88 46.08
N VAL A 592 -0.23 8.56 45.22
CA VAL A 592 0.78 7.53 45.50
C VAL A 592 1.96 8.14 46.25
N GLU A 593 1.96 7.96 47.57
CA GLU A 593 3.13 8.12 48.44
C GLU A 593 3.55 6.72 48.93
N LEU A 594 4.70 6.24 48.47
CA LEU A 594 5.18 4.90 48.83
C LEU A 594 5.96 4.96 50.15
N PRO A 595 5.73 4.04 51.09
CA PRO A 595 6.53 3.96 52.31
C PRO A 595 7.99 3.64 51.98
N PRO A 596 8.97 4.23 52.68
CA PRO A 596 10.38 3.90 52.48
C PRO A 596 10.64 2.46 52.96
N LEU A 597 10.89 1.53 52.03
CA LEU A 597 11.20 0.12 52.35
C LEU A 597 12.68 -0.15 52.70
N ALA A 598 13.56 0.82 52.46
CA ALA A 598 14.97 0.76 52.84
C ALA A 598 15.48 2.14 53.27
N ALA A 599 16.46 2.17 54.18
CA ALA A 599 17.20 3.39 54.48
C ALA A 599 17.94 3.86 53.20
N PRO A 600 18.05 5.18 52.95
CA PRO A 600 18.76 5.68 51.78
C PRO A 600 20.21 5.20 51.82
N LEU A 601 20.54 4.28 50.92
CA LEU A 601 21.91 3.83 50.66
C LEU A 601 22.50 4.67 49.54
N GLN A 602 23.80 4.86 49.58
CA GLN A 602 24.53 5.49 48.48
C GLN A 602 24.50 4.50 47.29
N GLN A 603 23.80 4.87 46.21
CA GLN A 603 23.76 4.05 44.99
C GLN A 603 25.16 3.97 44.36
N HIS A 604 25.59 2.76 44.00
CA HIS A 604 26.80 2.56 43.20
C HIS A 604 26.44 2.78 41.72
N THR A 605 26.90 3.90 41.15
CA THR A 605 26.57 4.38 39.80
C THR A 605 27.13 3.53 38.64
N ARG A 606 27.57 2.30 38.91
CA ARG A 606 28.18 1.34 37.97
C ARG A 606 27.97 -0.14 38.34
N ALA A 607 27.02 -0.43 39.23
CA ALA A 607 26.72 -1.79 39.66
C ALA A 607 25.45 -2.31 38.98
N VAL A 608 25.51 -3.52 38.41
CA VAL A 608 24.41 -4.20 37.71
C VAL A 608 23.96 -5.43 38.48
N ALA A 609 22.66 -5.55 38.73
CA ALA A 609 22.03 -6.74 39.30
C ALA A 609 21.47 -7.63 38.19
N LEU A 610 21.64 -8.95 38.29
CA LEU A 610 21.07 -9.94 37.37
C LEU A 610 20.15 -10.91 38.13
N PHE A 611 18.91 -11.08 37.65
CA PHE A 611 17.95 -12.08 38.14
C PHE A 611 17.58 -13.06 37.02
N PRO A 612 18.38 -14.13 36.84
CA PRO A 612 18.20 -15.07 35.73
C PRO A 612 17.10 -16.12 35.97
N TYR A 613 16.57 -16.25 37.19
CA TYR A 613 15.54 -17.23 37.52
C TYR A 613 14.14 -16.60 37.61
N ALA A 614 13.13 -17.27 37.06
CA ALA A 614 11.74 -16.77 37.01
C ALA A 614 10.68 -17.82 37.43
N GLY A 615 11.09 -18.91 38.09
CA GLY A 615 10.17 -19.91 38.62
C GLY A 615 9.64 -20.94 37.61
N GLY A 616 10.00 -20.83 36.31
CA GLY A 616 9.58 -21.76 35.26
C GLY A 616 10.28 -21.48 33.92
N ASP A 617 10.56 -22.54 33.17
CA ASP A 617 11.37 -22.47 31.95
C ASP A 617 10.76 -21.57 30.85
N ALA A 618 9.43 -21.50 30.76
CA ALA A 618 8.71 -20.65 29.82
C ALA A 618 8.93 -19.13 30.03
N LYS A 619 9.42 -18.72 31.21
CA LYS A 619 9.73 -17.32 31.57
C LYS A 619 11.24 -17.04 31.58
N GLU A 620 12.08 -18.06 31.43
CA GLU A 620 13.52 -17.96 31.60
C GLU A 620 14.21 -17.72 30.25
N TRP A 621 14.83 -16.55 30.03
CA TRP A 621 15.74 -16.36 28.90
C TRP A 621 16.88 -17.39 28.98
N PRO A 622 17.35 -17.97 27.85
CA PRO A 622 18.29 -19.10 27.89
C PRO A 622 19.52 -18.85 28.77
N VAL A 623 19.87 -19.85 29.58
CA VAL A 623 21.01 -19.81 30.54
C VAL A 623 22.30 -19.32 29.88
N ALA A 624 22.61 -19.83 28.68
CA ALA A 624 23.79 -19.45 27.92
C ALA A 624 23.85 -17.95 27.60
N ARG A 625 22.69 -17.28 27.47
CA ARG A 625 22.59 -15.85 27.15
C ARG A 625 22.81 -14.98 28.38
N PHE A 626 22.30 -15.37 29.54
CA PHE A 626 22.65 -14.71 30.80
C PHE A 626 24.14 -14.84 31.12
N HIS A 627 24.74 -15.99 30.84
CA HIS A 627 26.19 -16.19 30.98
C HIS A 627 26.97 -15.23 30.08
N GLU A 628 26.61 -15.15 28.80
CA GLU A 628 27.26 -14.26 27.85
C GLU A 628 27.04 -12.77 28.20
N LEU A 629 25.85 -12.39 28.68
CA LEU A 629 25.57 -11.04 29.15
C LEU A 629 26.45 -10.67 30.36
N ALA A 630 26.54 -11.56 31.36
CA ALA A 630 27.38 -11.36 32.53
C ALA A 630 28.86 -11.23 32.14
N ARG A 631 29.34 -12.05 31.19
CA ARG A 631 30.70 -11.97 30.66
C ARG A 631 30.99 -10.61 30.02
N ARG A 632 30.07 -10.09 29.21
CA ARG A 632 30.22 -8.77 28.56
C ARG A 632 30.17 -7.62 29.54
N LEU A 633 29.23 -7.65 30.49
CA LEU A 633 29.15 -6.66 31.56
C LEU A 633 30.41 -6.68 32.44
N ALA A 634 30.97 -7.85 32.75
CA ALA A 634 32.22 -7.96 33.50
C ALA A 634 33.44 -7.41 32.74
N ALA A 635 33.46 -7.60 31.41
CA ALA A 635 34.50 -7.05 30.54
C ALA A 635 34.35 -5.53 30.29
N ASP A 636 33.17 -4.95 30.53
CA ASP A 636 32.91 -3.54 30.31
C ASP A 636 33.63 -2.69 31.37
N SER A 637 34.44 -1.72 30.91
CA SER A 637 35.16 -0.79 31.78
C SER A 637 34.26 0.17 32.58
N THR A 638 33.01 0.35 32.16
CA THR A 638 32.01 1.21 32.80
C THR A 638 31.21 0.50 33.90
N VAL A 639 31.35 -0.82 34.02
CA VAL A 639 30.71 -1.64 35.05
C VAL A 639 31.76 -2.06 36.08
N GLU A 640 31.46 -1.81 37.36
CA GLU A 640 32.38 -2.12 38.47
C GLU A 640 32.00 -3.41 39.21
N LEU A 641 30.71 -3.75 39.20
CA LEU A 641 30.18 -4.93 39.90
C LEU A 641 28.98 -5.50 39.15
N VAL A 642 28.94 -6.82 38.99
CA VAL A 642 27.77 -7.57 38.51
C VAL A 642 27.32 -8.54 39.60
N SER A 643 26.21 -8.26 40.27
CA SER A 643 25.65 -9.17 41.29
C SER A 643 24.60 -10.08 40.67
N VAL A 644 24.75 -11.39 40.77
CA VAL A 644 23.77 -12.37 40.28
C VAL A 644 23.04 -12.99 41.47
N PHE A 645 21.72 -12.88 41.50
CA PHE A 645 20.91 -13.28 42.66
C PHE A 645 20.20 -14.62 42.44
N PHE A 646 20.29 -15.51 43.42
CA PHE A 646 19.62 -16.81 43.48
C PHE A 646 18.98 -17.05 44.84
N ALA A 647 17.86 -17.79 44.88
CA ALA A 647 17.20 -18.11 46.14
C ALA A 647 17.88 -19.28 46.88
N SER A 648 18.58 -20.17 46.16
CA SER A 648 19.27 -21.33 46.75
C SER A 648 20.50 -21.77 45.95
N ASP A 649 21.41 -22.53 46.58
CA ASP A 649 22.60 -23.06 45.92
C ASP A 649 22.25 -23.96 44.73
N LYS A 650 21.11 -24.64 44.80
CA LYS A 650 20.60 -25.49 43.73
C LYS A 650 20.23 -24.69 42.48
N GLU A 651 19.70 -23.48 42.64
CA GLU A 651 19.44 -22.58 41.52
C GLU A 651 20.75 -22.05 40.94
N ALA A 652 21.68 -21.63 41.80
CA ALA A 652 22.99 -21.11 41.39
C ALA A 652 23.79 -22.15 40.58
N GLN A 653 23.75 -23.44 40.96
CA GLN A 653 24.44 -24.52 40.23
C GLN A 653 24.00 -24.68 38.76
N ARG A 654 22.80 -24.20 38.37
CA ARG A 654 22.36 -24.20 36.96
C ARG A 654 23.12 -23.18 36.11
N PHE A 655 23.84 -22.26 36.73
CA PHE A 655 24.54 -21.16 36.09
C PHE A 655 26.02 -21.14 36.55
N SER A 656 26.96 -21.50 35.67
CA SER A 656 28.40 -21.32 35.96
C SER A 656 28.83 -19.93 35.48
N PHE A 657 29.46 -19.15 36.35
CA PHE A 657 30.08 -17.85 36.04
C PHE A 657 31.57 -17.85 36.42
N ASP A 658 32.20 -19.02 36.40
CA ASP A 658 33.57 -19.22 36.90
C ASP A 658 34.59 -18.41 36.09
N GLY A 659 35.48 -17.69 36.78
CA GLY A 659 36.55 -16.92 36.15
C GLY A 659 36.19 -15.47 35.76
N LEU A 660 35.03 -14.95 36.16
CA LEU A 660 34.64 -13.55 35.94
C LEU A 660 34.89 -12.68 37.18
N GLU A 661 35.99 -11.92 37.21
CA GLU A 661 36.45 -11.17 38.40
C GLU A 661 35.45 -10.16 38.97
N LYS A 662 34.58 -9.56 38.13
CA LYS A 662 33.58 -8.56 38.55
C LYS A 662 32.21 -9.15 38.92
N VAL A 663 32.04 -10.47 38.78
CA VAL A 663 30.75 -11.14 38.99
C VAL A 663 30.70 -11.74 40.40
N VAL A 664 29.69 -11.34 41.17
CA VAL A 664 29.47 -11.84 42.54
C VAL A 664 28.13 -12.56 42.61
N ILE A 665 28.16 -13.83 43.01
CA ILE A 665 26.95 -14.64 43.16
C ILE A 665 26.40 -14.46 44.58
N GLN A 666 25.14 -14.06 44.70
CA GLN A 666 24.41 -13.84 45.95
C GLN A 666 23.36 -14.93 46.09
N VAL A 667 23.46 -15.77 47.13
CA VAL A 667 22.58 -16.93 47.32
C VAL A 667 21.91 -16.88 48.70
N GLY A 668 20.59 -17.11 48.74
CA GLY A 668 19.88 -17.37 50.01
C GLY A 668 19.74 -16.16 50.94
N LEU A 669 19.82 -14.93 50.42
CA LEU A 669 19.61 -13.72 51.19
C LEU A 669 18.16 -13.64 51.73
N SER A 670 17.98 -13.18 52.98
CA SER A 670 16.65 -12.83 53.47
C SER A 670 16.06 -11.64 52.69
N ILE A 671 14.73 -11.49 52.64
CA ILE A 671 14.09 -10.39 51.88
C ILE A 671 14.65 -8.99 52.26
N PRO A 672 14.85 -8.65 53.55
CA PRO A 672 15.47 -7.36 53.91
C PRO A 672 16.91 -7.21 53.44
N GLU A 673 17.70 -8.28 53.42
CA GLU A 673 19.08 -8.28 52.92
C GLU A 673 19.11 -8.14 51.40
N LEU A 674 18.25 -8.89 50.70
CA LEU A 674 18.08 -8.81 49.25
C LEU A 674 17.71 -7.38 48.82
N MET A 675 16.72 -6.76 49.47
CA MET A 675 16.32 -5.38 49.16
C MET A 675 17.45 -4.37 49.44
N ARG A 676 18.18 -4.55 50.55
CA ARG A 676 19.32 -3.69 50.89
C ARG A 676 20.45 -3.79 49.86
N HIS A 677 20.80 -5.01 49.45
CA HIS A 677 21.81 -5.24 48.42
C HIS A 677 21.35 -4.71 47.06
N LEU A 678 20.11 -5.00 46.66
CA LEU A 678 19.55 -4.57 45.39
C LEU A 678 19.50 -3.03 45.27
N ALA A 679 19.09 -2.33 46.33
CA ALA A 679 19.03 -0.86 46.36
C ALA A 679 20.38 -0.16 46.11
N GLY A 680 21.50 -0.86 46.30
CA GLY A 680 22.84 -0.34 45.99
C GLY A 680 23.19 -0.36 44.50
N HIS A 681 22.37 -0.96 43.64
CA HIS A 681 22.64 -1.09 42.19
C HIS A 681 22.02 0.05 41.39
N GLN A 682 22.59 0.32 40.21
CA GLN A 682 22.06 1.31 39.27
C GLN A 682 21.04 0.69 38.31
N LEU A 683 21.33 -0.53 37.83
CA LEU A 683 20.55 -1.26 36.85
C LEU A 683 20.29 -2.69 37.33
N CYS A 684 19.09 -3.19 37.12
CA CYS A 684 18.70 -4.58 37.33
C CYS A 684 18.21 -5.16 36.01
N VAL A 685 18.82 -6.24 35.53
CA VAL A 685 18.34 -7.02 34.38
C VAL A 685 17.75 -8.31 34.89
N ALA A 686 16.50 -8.57 34.54
CA ALA A 686 15.76 -9.70 35.08
C ALA A 686 14.88 -10.33 33.99
N ASN A 687 14.63 -11.63 34.10
CA ASN A 687 13.46 -12.23 33.44
C ASN A 687 12.15 -11.63 34.02
N ASN A 688 11.00 -12.06 33.51
CA ASN A 688 9.70 -11.78 34.13
C ASN A 688 9.60 -12.47 35.52
N SER A 689 10.18 -11.81 36.54
CA SER A 689 10.39 -12.34 37.89
C SER A 689 10.23 -11.24 38.96
N GLY A 690 10.11 -11.65 40.22
CA GLY A 690 9.99 -10.72 41.34
C GLY A 690 11.16 -9.73 41.47
N GLY A 691 12.36 -10.09 40.99
CA GLY A 691 13.55 -9.22 41.03
C GLY A 691 13.39 -7.92 40.23
N ALA A 692 12.72 -7.98 39.07
CA ALA A 692 12.41 -6.81 38.25
C ALA A 692 11.53 -5.80 39.00
N HIS A 693 10.48 -6.30 39.64
CA HIS A 693 9.52 -5.48 40.39
C HIS A 693 10.12 -4.89 41.66
N MET A 694 10.92 -5.68 42.39
CA MET A 694 11.63 -5.20 43.58
C MET A 694 12.62 -4.08 43.24
N ALA A 695 13.37 -4.24 42.15
CA ALA A 695 14.30 -3.21 41.67
C ALA A 695 13.57 -1.91 41.35
N ALA A 696 12.52 -2.00 40.54
CA ALA A 696 11.70 -0.86 40.14
C ALA A 696 11.11 -0.11 41.36
N TYR A 697 10.61 -0.85 42.35
CA TYR A 697 10.08 -0.27 43.58
C TYR A 697 11.13 0.50 44.38
N LEU A 698 12.36 -0.05 44.46
CA LEU A 698 13.49 0.56 45.18
C LEU A 698 14.11 1.76 44.44
N GLY A 699 13.58 2.13 43.27
CA GLY A 699 14.12 3.20 42.43
C GLY A 699 15.38 2.79 41.65
N VAL A 700 15.69 1.50 41.59
CA VAL A 700 16.72 0.94 40.71
C VAL A 700 16.14 0.83 39.30
N THR A 701 16.92 1.19 38.28
CA THR A 701 16.46 1.04 36.88
C THR A 701 16.25 -0.44 36.58
N ALA A 702 15.06 -0.84 36.13
CA ALA A 702 14.74 -2.23 35.85
C ALA A 702 14.63 -2.48 34.34
N LEU A 703 15.29 -3.52 33.83
CA LEU A 703 15.21 -4.02 32.47
C LEU A 703 14.73 -5.47 32.49
N GLY A 704 13.46 -5.68 32.15
CA GLY A 704 12.86 -6.99 32.00
C GLY A 704 13.18 -7.60 30.63
N VAL A 705 13.52 -8.89 30.58
CA VAL A 705 13.60 -9.69 29.33
C VAL A 705 12.42 -10.65 29.31
N TYR A 706 11.43 -10.37 28.45
CA TYR A 706 10.12 -11.01 28.49
C TYR A 706 9.85 -11.76 27.17
N GLY A 707 9.13 -12.87 27.27
CA GLY A 707 8.66 -13.65 26.13
C GLY A 707 7.17 -13.42 25.88
N GLY A 708 6.63 -14.04 24.83
CA GLY A 708 5.21 -13.92 24.46
C GLY A 708 4.22 -14.65 25.38
N LEU A 709 4.66 -15.18 26.52
CA LEU A 709 3.82 -15.92 27.46
C LEU A 709 2.72 -15.05 28.08
N GLU A 710 3.12 -13.87 28.53
CA GLU A 710 2.32 -12.83 29.17
C GLU A 710 2.65 -11.52 28.47
N THR A 711 1.74 -10.55 28.47
CA THR A 711 2.07 -9.25 27.88
C THR A 711 2.83 -8.40 28.90
N ALA A 712 3.77 -7.57 28.46
CA ALA A 712 4.42 -6.64 29.39
C ALA A 712 3.44 -5.57 29.92
N HIS A 713 2.35 -5.28 29.21
CA HIS A 713 1.28 -4.44 29.76
C HIS A 713 0.66 -5.01 31.04
N GLU A 714 0.66 -6.34 31.21
CA GLU A 714 0.10 -7.00 32.40
C GLU A 714 1.13 -7.13 33.52
N TRP A 715 2.39 -7.47 33.21
CA TRP A 715 3.36 -7.93 34.21
C TRP A 715 4.71 -7.21 34.19
N ALA A 716 4.86 -6.11 33.46
CA ALA A 716 6.09 -5.34 33.51
C ALA A 716 6.28 -4.63 34.87
N PRO A 717 7.53 -4.30 35.25
CA PRO A 717 7.77 -3.38 36.35
C PRO A 717 7.22 -1.97 36.06
N VAL A 718 6.59 -1.33 37.06
CA VAL A 718 5.75 -0.12 36.86
C VAL A 718 6.21 1.12 37.61
N PHE A 719 7.25 1.01 38.45
CA PHE A 719 7.79 2.09 39.27
C PHE A 719 9.15 2.57 38.75
N GLY A 720 9.55 3.80 39.09
CA GLY A 720 10.87 4.32 38.74
C GLY A 720 11.14 4.29 37.23
N ASN A 721 12.40 4.04 36.84
CA ASN A 721 12.76 3.84 35.44
C ASN A 721 12.69 2.34 35.09
N SER A 722 11.57 1.92 34.53
CA SER A 722 11.30 0.52 34.20
C SER A 722 11.12 0.33 32.71
N TYR A 723 11.76 -0.71 32.19
CA TYR A 723 11.76 -1.06 30.78
C TYR A 723 11.59 -2.56 30.60
N VAL A 724 10.97 -2.96 29.50
CA VAL A 724 10.93 -4.36 29.07
C VAL A 724 11.43 -4.46 27.64
N LEU A 725 12.21 -5.50 27.39
CA LEU A 725 12.67 -5.93 26.09
C LEU A 725 12.03 -7.28 25.78
N HIS A 726 11.23 -7.32 24.72
CA HIS A 726 10.42 -8.49 24.34
C HIS A 726 10.26 -8.57 22.83
N ASN A 727 9.95 -9.75 22.31
CA ASN A 727 9.71 -9.94 20.88
C ASN A 727 8.19 -10.00 20.60
N GLU A 728 7.69 -9.18 19.68
CA GLU A 728 6.27 -9.19 19.31
C GLU A 728 5.91 -10.48 18.56
N ALA A 729 5.35 -11.45 19.30
CA ALA A 729 4.81 -12.67 18.74
C ALA A 729 3.30 -12.52 18.52
N ALA A 730 2.82 -12.85 17.31
CA ALA A 730 1.40 -12.82 16.99
C ALA A 730 0.53 -13.73 17.90
N CYS A 731 1.15 -14.74 18.52
CA CYS A 731 0.51 -15.64 19.48
C CYS A 731 0.48 -15.11 20.93
N SER A 732 1.05 -13.94 21.21
CA SER A 732 1.11 -13.38 22.57
C SER A 732 -0.19 -12.64 22.96
N PRO A 733 -0.69 -12.79 24.20
CA PRO A 733 -0.19 -13.69 25.24
C PRO A 733 -0.63 -15.15 24.97
N CYS A 734 0.30 -16.09 25.07
CA CYS A 734 -0.01 -17.51 24.79
C CYS A 734 -0.35 -18.33 26.05
N HIS A 735 0.01 -17.85 27.25
CA HIS A 735 -0.25 -18.50 28.56
C HIS A 735 0.13 -19.99 28.67
N ILE A 736 1.07 -20.47 27.86
CA ILE A 736 1.53 -21.86 27.88
C ILE A 736 2.34 -22.18 29.16
N PRO A 737 2.11 -23.33 29.81
CA PRO A 737 2.69 -23.60 31.12
C PRO A 737 4.16 -24.04 31.09
N ALA A 738 4.66 -24.57 29.97
CA ALA A 738 6.04 -25.05 29.85
C ALA A 738 6.61 -24.87 28.44
N ARG A 739 7.94 -24.86 28.31
CA ARG A 739 8.62 -24.64 27.01
C ARG A 739 8.20 -25.61 25.90
N ARG A 740 8.03 -26.88 26.26
CA ARG A 740 7.69 -27.98 25.35
C ARG A 740 6.33 -27.85 24.66
N ASP A 741 5.43 -27.01 25.18
CA ASP A 741 4.06 -26.87 24.68
C ASP A 741 3.93 -25.78 23.60
N CYS A 742 5.04 -25.12 23.23
CA CYS A 742 5.05 -24.09 22.19
C CYS A 742 5.23 -24.67 20.79
N PRO A 743 4.30 -24.43 19.84
CA PRO A 743 4.45 -24.85 18.44
C PRO A 743 5.47 -24.00 17.66
N HIS A 744 6.07 -22.99 18.30
CA HIS A 744 6.98 -22.03 17.68
C HIS A 744 8.37 -22.01 18.31
N ASN A 745 8.71 -23.03 19.12
CA ASN A 745 10.03 -23.17 19.77
C ASN A 745 10.47 -21.93 20.56
N PHE A 746 9.54 -21.23 21.23
CA PHE A 746 9.84 -20.08 22.10
C PHE A 746 10.65 -18.95 21.47
N PHE A 747 10.61 -18.78 20.15
CA PHE A 747 11.34 -17.71 19.44
C PHE A 747 11.08 -16.31 20.03
N CYS A 748 9.90 -16.09 20.63
CA CYS A 748 9.52 -14.83 21.27
C CYS A 748 10.42 -14.43 22.46
N LEU A 749 11.12 -15.40 23.07
CA LEU A 749 12.08 -15.19 24.14
C LEU A 749 13.49 -15.59 23.67
N ASP A 750 13.58 -16.69 22.92
CA ASP A 750 14.84 -17.26 22.44
C ASP A 750 15.43 -16.53 21.22
N ASP A 751 14.78 -15.51 20.63
CA ASP A 751 15.41 -14.69 19.58
C ASP A 751 15.96 -13.35 20.12
N ILE A 752 15.67 -13.01 21.37
CA ILE A 752 16.20 -11.79 22.02
C ILE A 752 17.71 -11.92 22.19
N ALA A 753 18.50 -11.24 21.36
CA ALA A 753 19.95 -11.43 21.31
C ALA A 753 20.65 -10.79 22.52
N VAL A 754 21.80 -11.35 22.90
CA VAL A 754 22.60 -10.78 23.99
C VAL A 754 23.10 -9.38 23.64
N ASP A 755 23.40 -9.13 22.37
CA ASP A 755 23.82 -7.83 21.85
C ASP A 755 22.77 -6.76 22.13
N GLU A 756 21.49 -7.08 21.92
CA GLU A 756 20.37 -6.16 22.13
C GLU A 756 20.20 -5.84 23.62
N VAL A 757 20.22 -6.86 24.49
CA VAL A 757 20.10 -6.66 25.94
C VAL A 757 21.30 -5.87 26.47
N TYR A 758 22.53 -6.20 26.02
CA TYR A 758 23.75 -5.51 26.44
C TYR A 758 23.79 -4.05 25.97
N ALA A 759 23.39 -3.75 24.73
CA ALA A 759 23.30 -2.39 24.23
C ALA A 759 22.34 -1.54 25.08
N ARG A 760 21.17 -2.08 25.45
CA ARG A 760 20.24 -1.38 26.36
C ARG A 760 20.81 -1.22 27.76
N CYS A 761 21.59 -2.18 28.26
CA CYS A 761 22.30 -1.99 29.52
C CYS A 761 23.25 -0.79 29.45
N GLN A 762 24.04 -0.66 28.38
CA GLN A 762 24.97 0.46 28.20
C GLN A 762 24.25 1.80 28.10
N GLU A 763 23.15 1.88 27.36
CA GLU A 763 22.32 3.09 27.26
C GLU A 763 21.77 3.52 28.62
N LEU A 764 21.25 2.57 29.40
CA LEU A 764 20.66 2.84 30.71
C LEU A 764 21.71 3.21 31.76
N LEU A 765 22.91 2.62 31.70
CA LEU A 765 24.04 2.96 32.58
C LEU A 765 24.61 4.37 32.28
N ALA A 766 24.64 4.78 31.01
CA ALA A 766 25.19 6.07 30.59
C ALA A 766 24.34 7.28 31.02
N GLN A 767 23.05 7.10 31.29
CA GLN A 767 22.09 8.21 31.47
C GLN A 767 21.87 8.66 32.92
N ASN A 768 22.60 8.11 33.91
CA ASN A 768 22.47 8.48 35.34
C ASN A 768 21.01 8.57 35.84
N GLY A 769 20.11 7.73 35.31
CA GLY A 769 18.69 7.72 35.69
C GLY A 769 17.77 8.71 34.97
N ALA A 770 18.20 9.37 33.89
CA ALA A 770 17.29 10.11 33.00
C ALA A 770 16.44 9.14 32.14
N ALA A 771 15.21 9.55 31.80
CA ALA A 771 14.32 8.76 30.95
C ALA A 771 14.82 8.73 29.49
N LEU A 772 14.84 7.55 28.88
CA LEU A 772 15.15 7.40 27.45
C LEU A 772 14.07 8.10 26.61
N PRO A 773 14.44 8.88 25.57
CA PRO A 773 13.50 9.26 24.52
C PRO A 773 12.89 7.99 23.96
N ILE A 774 11.55 7.92 23.88
CA ILE A 774 10.84 6.78 23.29
C ILE A 774 11.37 6.63 21.86
N ALA A 775 12.17 5.60 21.61
CA ALA A 775 12.38 5.12 20.26
C ALA A 775 10.99 4.76 19.74
N GLN A 776 10.50 5.51 18.75
CA GLN A 776 9.17 5.26 18.18
C GLN A 776 9.11 3.79 17.76
N SER A 777 8.32 3.00 18.49
CA SER A 777 8.04 1.63 18.07
C SER A 777 7.42 1.72 16.68
N ARG A 778 7.90 0.87 15.76
CA ARG A 778 7.37 0.87 14.40
C ARG A 778 5.86 0.61 14.50
N PRO A 779 5.02 1.46 13.90
CA PRO A 779 3.59 1.27 13.99
C PRO A 779 3.24 -0.07 13.33
N SER A 780 2.77 -1.02 14.12
CA SER A 780 2.16 -2.23 13.58
C SER A 780 0.88 -1.85 12.84
N ILE A 781 0.47 -2.63 11.83
CA ILE A 781 -0.81 -2.44 11.13
C ILE A 781 -1.97 -2.30 12.12
N LYS A 782 -1.93 -3.07 13.23
CA LYS A 782 -2.91 -2.99 14.32
C LYS A 782 -2.92 -1.62 15.00
N SER A 783 -1.75 -1.05 15.29
CA SER A 783 -1.62 0.30 15.87
C SER A 783 -2.10 1.40 14.92
N THR A 784 -1.74 1.34 13.65
CA THR A 784 -2.17 2.30 12.62
C THR A 784 -3.69 2.25 12.42
N ARG A 785 -4.29 1.05 12.40
CA ARG A 785 -5.76 0.92 12.33
C ARG A 785 -6.46 1.50 13.56
N LYS A 786 -5.91 1.28 14.76
CA LYS A 786 -6.44 1.88 15.99
C LYS A 786 -6.41 3.42 15.92
N LYS A 787 -5.27 3.98 15.48
CA LYS A 787 -5.10 5.43 15.25
C LYS A 787 -6.09 5.96 14.22
N LEU A 788 -6.26 5.25 13.09
CA LEU A 788 -7.24 5.58 12.06
C LEU A 788 -8.66 5.58 12.59
N PHE A 789 -9.09 4.52 13.29
CA PHE A 789 -10.45 4.46 13.82
C PHE A 789 -10.72 5.56 14.86
N GLN A 790 -9.74 5.91 15.69
CA GLN A 790 -9.84 7.05 16.60
C GLN A 790 -9.99 8.38 15.83
N ALA A 791 -9.22 8.57 14.76
CA ALA A 791 -9.27 9.78 13.94
C ALA A 791 -10.55 9.88 13.09
N LEU A 792 -11.14 8.76 12.68
CA LEU A 792 -12.37 8.69 11.90
C LEU A 792 -13.64 8.77 12.75
N ALA A 793 -13.61 8.28 13.99
CA ALA A 793 -14.76 8.24 14.89
C ALA A 793 -15.58 9.56 14.95
N PRO A 794 -14.98 10.76 15.05
CA PRO A 794 -15.77 12.00 15.04
C PRO A 794 -16.38 12.33 13.67
N LEU A 795 -15.75 11.93 12.56
CA LEU A 795 -16.18 12.26 11.19
C LEU A 795 -17.33 11.38 10.73
N VAL A 796 -17.34 10.11 11.12
CA VAL A 796 -18.32 9.13 10.64
C VAL A 796 -19.59 9.05 11.49
N ARG A 797 -19.67 9.81 12.60
CA ARG A 797 -20.86 9.85 13.48
C ARG A 797 -22.14 10.30 12.78
N GLN A 798 -22.00 11.05 11.70
CA GLN A 798 -23.12 11.59 10.93
C GLN A 798 -23.36 10.83 9.63
N CYS A 799 -22.56 9.79 9.34
CA CYS A 799 -22.72 8.97 8.15
C CYS A 799 -23.90 8.02 8.28
N ASN A 800 -24.60 7.78 7.17
CA ASN A 800 -25.59 6.70 7.07
C ASN A 800 -24.92 5.33 6.86
N GLU A 801 -25.71 4.25 6.87
CA GLU A 801 -25.17 2.89 6.72
C GLU A 801 -24.44 2.66 5.39
N ASP A 802 -24.92 3.24 4.29
CA ASP A 802 -24.29 3.10 2.97
C ASP A 802 -22.92 3.79 2.94
N GLU A 803 -22.84 5.00 3.50
CA GLU A 803 -21.58 5.75 3.62
C GLU A 803 -20.58 5.02 4.53
N LEU A 804 -21.04 4.48 5.66
CA LEU A 804 -20.21 3.68 6.56
C LEU A 804 -19.69 2.42 5.87
N SER A 805 -20.52 1.75 5.07
CA SER A 805 -20.13 0.57 4.29
C SER A 805 -19.03 0.91 3.28
N GLN A 806 -19.17 2.02 2.54
CA GLN A 806 -18.16 2.46 1.59
C GLN A 806 -16.83 2.87 2.28
N VAL A 807 -16.91 3.54 3.44
CA VAL A 807 -15.71 3.85 4.24
C VAL A 807 -15.04 2.57 4.73
N ALA A 808 -15.81 1.60 5.24
CA ALA A 808 -15.29 0.32 5.69
C ALA A 808 -14.60 -0.44 4.56
N GLN A 809 -15.21 -0.48 3.36
CA GLN A 809 -14.62 -1.09 2.17
C GLN A 809 -13.31 -0.39 1.75
N GLY A 810 -13.29 0.95 1.74
CA GLY A 810 -12.08 1.72 1.44
C GLY A 810 -10.93 1.43 2.42
N ILE A 811 -11.25 1.30 3.71
CA ILE A 811 -10.28 0.91 4.74
C ILE A 811 -9.80 -0.53 4.56
N ALA A 812 -10.69 -1.47 4.25
CA ALA A 812 -10.33 -2.88 4.07
C ALA A 812 -9.34 -3.07 2.90
N LEU A 813 -9.60 -2.41 1.77
CA LEU A 813 -8.71 -2.44 0.59
C LEU A 813 -7.39 -1.69 0.82
N SER A 814 -7.42 -0.60 1.60
CA SER A 814 -6.23 0.21 1.87
C SER A 814 -5.34 -0.37 2.98
N LEU A 815 -5.90 -0.98 4.01
CA LEU A 815 -5.16 -1.48 5.18
C LEU A 815 -5.42 -2.98 5.38
N PRO A 816 -4.84 -3.85 4.53
CA PRO A 816 -5.09 -5.27 4.61
C PRO A 816 -4.56 -5.86 5.91
N THR A 817 -5.28 -6.84 6.43
CA THR A 817 -5.10 -7.39 7.79
C THR A 817 -4.19 -8.62 7.84
N ARG A 818 -3.88 -9.20 6.68
CA ARG A 818 -3.23 -10.50 6.54
C ARG A 818 -1.73 -10.34 6.27
N THR A 819 -0.92 -11.11 7.00
CA THR A 819 0.55 -11.07 6.90
C THR A 819 1.12 -12.03 5.85
N ARG A 820 0.39 -13.11 5.53
CA ARG A 820 0.74 -14.05 4.45
C ARG A 820 -0.01 -13.70 3.17
N ARG A 821 0.63 -13.98 2.04
CA ARG A 821 -0.01 -13.90 0.71
C ARG A 821 -0.98 -15.07 0.55
N THR A 822 -1.97 -14.89 -0.31
CA THR A 822 -2.95 -15.94 -0.59
C THR A 822 -2.96 -16.31 -2.06
N LEU A 823 -3.02 -17.61 -2.30
CA LEU A 823 -3.37 -18.19 -3.59
C LEU A 823 -4.85 -18.57 -3.55
N PHE A 824 -5.67 -17.74 -4.19
CA PHE A 824 -7.09 -18.01 -4.41
C PHE A 824 -7.23 -18.96 -5.59
N VAL A 825 -7.92 -20.08 -5.40
CA VAL A 825 -8.13 -21.11 -6.43
C VAL A 825 -9.62 -21.15 -6.76
N ASP A 826 -9.99 -20.68 -7.95
CA ASP A 826 -11.37 -20.71 -8.42
C ASP A 826 -11.83 -22.16 -8.63
N VAL A 827 -12.90 -22.53 -7.93
CA VAL A 827 -13.55 -23.85 -7.96
C VAL A 827 -15.07 -23.69 -8.10
N SER A 828 -15.49 -22.65 -8.83
CA SER A 828 -16.90 -22.26 -8.96
C SER A 828 -17.81 -23.37 -9.46
N GLU A 829 -17.41 -24.13 -10.48
CA GLU A 829 -18.21 -25.24 -11.00
C GLU A 829 -18.21 -26.41 -10.01
N LEU A 830 -17.08 -26.70 -9.35
CA LEU A 830 -17.03 -27.75 -8.34
C LEU A 830 -17.97 -27.49 -7.14
N VAL A 831 -18.17 -26.22 -6.78
CA VAL A 831 -19.14 -25.81 -5.74
C VAL A 831 -20.59 -25.83 -6.24
N SER A 832 -20.85 -25.35 -7.47
CA SER A 832 -22.20 -25.22 -8.02
C SER A 832 -22.77 -26.57 -8.50
N HIS A 833 -21.99 -27.32 -9.27
CA HIS A 833 -22.35 -28.59 -9.88
C HIS A 833 -21.10 -29.42 -10.22
N ASP A 834 -20.82 -30.48 -9.44
CA ASP A 834 -19.80 -31.46 -9.82
C ASP A 834 -20.28 -32.29 -11.02
N ALA A 835 -19.98 -31.79 -12.23
CA ALA A 835 -20.31 -32.43 -13.49
C ALA A 835 -19.60 -33.78 -13.71
N ARG A 836 -18.63 -34.14 -12.83
CA ARG A 836 -17.80 -35.35 -12.90
C ARG A 836 -17.18 -35.57 -14.28
N THR A 837 -16.73 -34.51 -14.95
CA THR A 837 -15.99 -34.63 -16.21
C THR A 837 -14.49 -34.82 -15.96
N GLY A 838 -13.73 -35.05 -17.02
CA GLY A 838 -12.26 -35.09 -16.95
C GLY A 838 -11.67 -33.81 -16.37
N ILE A 839 -12.24 -32.64 -16.70
CA ILE A 839 -11.78 -31.35 -16.18
C ILE A 839 -11.98 -31.27 -14.66
N GLN A 840 -13.18 -31.58 -14.13
CA GLN A 840 -13.40 -31.53 -12.68
C GLN A 840 -12.52 -32.53 -11.91
N ARG A 841 -12.09 -33.63 -12.53
CA ARG A 841 -11.09 -34.53 -11.92
C ARG A 841 -9.72 -33.86 -11.81
N VAL A 842 -9.26 -33.16 -12.85
CA VAL A 842 -8.02 -32.36 -12.83
C VAL A 842 -8.09 -31.27 -11.76
N VAL A 843 -9.20 -30.52 -11.70
CA VAL A 843 -9.43 -29.46 -10.71
C VAL A 843 -9.32 -30.01 -9.28
N ARG A 844 -9.97 -31.15 -8.98
CA ARG A 844 -9.89 -31.80 -7.66
C ARG A 844 -8.47 -32.22 -7.30
N SER A 845 -7.76 -32.86 -8.23
CA SER A 845 -6.40 -33.34 -7.96
C SER A 845 -5.42 -32.20 -7.71
N ILE A 846 -5.49 -31.13 -8.51
CA ILE A 846 -4.66 -29.92 -8.33
C ILE A 846 -4.99 -29.26 -6.99
N LEU A 847 -6.28 -29.04 -6.68
CA LEU A 847 -6.69 -28.45 -5.40
C LEU A 847 -6.21 -29.27 -4.20
N SER A 848 -6.34 -30.61 -4.27
CA SER A 848 -5.89 -31.51 -3.20
C SER A 848 -4.40 -31.37 -2.91
N GLU A 849 -3.57 -31.32 -3.96
CA GLU A 849 -2.12 -31.19 -3.80
C GLU A 849 -1.73 -29.77 -3.31
N LEU A 850 -2.38 -28.72 -3.83
CA LEU A 850 -2.16 -27.34 -3.34
C LEU A 850 -2.54 -27.15 -1.86
N LEU A 851 -3.59 -27.83 -1.37
CA LEU A 851 -3.98 -27.78 0.03
C LEU A 851 -3.04 -28.60 0.93
N LYS A 852 -2.52 -29.71 0.42
CA LYS A 852 -1.61 -30.62 1.13
C LYS A 852 -0.20 -30.04 1.25
N ASP A 853 0.32 -29.44 0.19
CA ASP A 853 1.66 -28.85 0.11
C ASP A 853 1.59 -27.43 -0.48
N PRO A 854 1.12 -26.44 0.32
CA PRO A 854 0.94 -25.08 -0.16
C PRO A 854 2.28 -24.42 -0.50
N PRO A 855 2.34 -23.55 -1.53
CA PRO A 855 3.58 -22.86 -1.91
C PRO A 855 4.17 -22.05 -0.76
N LYS A 856 5.50 -21.97 -0.69
CA LYS A 856 6.21 -21.19 0.33
C LYS A 856 5.73 -19.73 0.32
N ASP A 857 5.46 -19.20 1.52
CA ASP A 857 4.95 -17.84 1.77
C ASP A 857 3.48 -17.59 1.37
N PHE A 858 2.77 -18.61 0.85
CA PHE A 858 1.36 -18.54 0.50
C PHE A 858 0.47 -19.38 1.42
N GLU A 859 -0.75 -18.90 1.63
CA GLU A 859 -1.88 -19.69 2.10
C GLU A 859 -2.80 -19.99 0.91
N VAL A 860 -3.29 -21.22 0.81
CA VAL A 860 -4.17 -21.63 -0.31
C VAL A 860 -5.63 -21.63 0.16
N TRP A 861 -6.48 -20.94 -0.60
CA TRP A 861 -7.92 -20.87 -0.36
C TRP A 861 -8.71 -21.18 -1.63
N PRO A 862 -9.56 -22.22 -1.63
CA PRO A 862 -10.55 -22.39 -2.69
C PRO A 862 -11.62 -21.29 -2.57
N VAL A 863 -11.99 -20.72 -3.71
CA VAL A 863 -12.97 -19.64 -3.82
C VAL A 863 -13.98 -19.96 -4.91
N TYR A 864 -15.15 -19.37 -4.83
CA TYR A 864 -16.20 -19.57 -5.82
C TYR A 864 -16.98 -18.28 -6.07
N ALA A 865 -17.50 -18.14 -7.28
CA ALA A 865 -18.44 -17.09 -7.66
C ALA A 865 -19.82 -17.70 -7.93
N THR A 866 -20.86 -16.86 -7.89
CA THR A 866 -22.22 -17.25 -8.28
C THR A 866 -22.70 -16.38 -9.44
N HIS A 867 -23.78 -16.80 -10.10
CA HIS A 867 -24.32 -16.11 -11.27
C HIS A 867 -25.19 -14.89 -10.91
N ASP A 868 -25.65 -14.81 -9.67
CA ASP A 868 -26.62 -13.83 -9.16
C ASP A 868 -25.97 -12.66 -8.41
N ARG A 869 -24.69 -12.75 -8.03
CA ARG A 869 -23.97 -11.69 -7.33
C ARG A 869 -22.53 -11.52 -7.82
N THR A 870 -22.05 -10.29 -7.75
CA THR A 870 -20.66 -9.95 -8.09
C THR A 870 -19.74 -10.21 -6.90
N GLY A 871 -18.56 -10.76 -7.16
CA GLY A 871 -17.55 -11.09 -6.17
C GLY A 871 -17.31 -12.59 -6.02
N TYR A 872 -16.18 -12.92 -5.39
CA TYR A 872 -15.81 -14.26 -5.00
C TYR A 872 -15.95 -14.45 -3.49
N PHE A 873 -16.23 -15.68 -3.08
CA PHE A 873 -16.49 -16.08 -1.70
C PHE A 873 -15.59 -17.24 -1.31
N TYR A 874 -15.21 -17.31 -0.02
CA TYR A 874 -14.41 -18.43 0.49
C TYR A 874 -15.21 -19.74 0.48
N ALA A 875 -14.72 -20.77 -0.20
CA ALA A 875 -15.31 -22.11 -0.19
C ALA A 875 -14.92 -22.91 1.07
N LYS A 876 -15.19 -22.36 2.26
CA LYS A 876 -14.73 -22.91 3.56
C LYS A 876 -15.14 -24.36 3.77
N ARG A 877 -16.40 -24.70 3.44
CA ARG A 877 -16.92 -26.07 3.58
C ARG A 877 -16.20 -27.06 2.66
N LEU A 878 -15.93 -26.67 1.41
CA LEU A 878 -15.21 -27.50 0.47
C LEU A 878 -13.77 -27.73 0.95
N ARG A 879 -13.09 -26.67 1.39
CA ARG A 879 -11.74 -26.77 1.98
C ARG A 879 -11.70 -27.76 3.15
N SER A 880 -12.63 -27.67 4.09
CA SER A 880 -12.68 -28.56 5.26
C SER A 880 -12.87 -30.03 4.87
N ARG A 881 -13.66 -30.32 3.83
CA ARG A 881 -13.82 -31.69 3.29
C ARG A 881 -12.52 -32.24 2.72
N PHE A 882 -11.78 -31.45 1.93
CA PHE A 882 -10.47 -31.86 1.39
C PHE A 882 -9.43 -32.07 2.50
N MET A 883 -9.58 -31.40 3.64
CA MET A 883 -8.71 -31.55 4.81
C MET A 883 -9.16 -32.65 5.79
N GLY A 884 -10.23 -33.39 5.49
CA GLY A 884 -10.76 -34.46 6.34
C GLY A 884 -11.46 -33.99 7.63
N GLN A 885 -11.89 -32.73 7.67
CA GLN A 885 -12.49 -32.06 8.84
C GLN A 885 -13.92 -31.60 8.51
N ASP A 886 -14.82 -32.52 8.12
CA ASP A 886 -16.20 -32.14 7.73
C ASP A 886 -16.95 -31.53 8.93
N ASP A 887 -17.20 -30.22 8.87
CA ASP A 887 -17.98 -29.46 9.86
C ASP A 887 -19.31 -29.03 9.21
N PRO A 888 -20.42 -29.74 9.48
CA PRO A 888 -21.74 -29.40 8.95
C PRO A 888 -22.27 -28.05 9.45
N GLY A 889 -21.70 -27.49 10.52
CA GLY A 889 -22.12 -26.24 11.15
C GLY A 889 -21.39 -24.99 10.64
N ALA A 890 -20.45 -25.12 9.70
CA ALA A 890 -19.73 -23.99 9.12
C ALA A 890 -20.66 -23.09 8.29
N VAL A 891 -21.34 -22.15 8.95
CA VAL A 891 -22.19 -21.13 8.35
C VAL A 891 -21.43 -19.80 8.34
N GLN A 892 -20.74 -19.52 7.23
CA GLN A 892 -20.47 -18.18 6.68
C GLN A 892 -19.55 -18.27 5.46
N GLU A 893 -20.13 -18.08 4.28
CA GLU A 893 -19.40 -17.88 3.03
C GLU A 893 -19.17 -16.37 2.88
N ASP A 894 -18.06 -15.90 3.45
CA ASP A 894 -17.68 -14.49 3.41
C ASP A 894 -17.10 -14.13 2.05
N PRO A 895 -17.32 -12.90 1.55
CA PRO A 895 -16.55 -12.35 0.44
C PRO A 895 -15.04 -12.49 0.69
N ILE A 896 -14.27 -12.66 -0.38
CA ILE A 896 -12.82 -12.72 -0.24
C ILE A 896 -12.25 -11.33 0.07
N ASP A 897 -11.30 -11.30 1.00
CA ASP A 897 -10.43 -10.14 1.23
C ASP A 897 -9.13 -10.38 0.47
N PHE A 898 -8.71 -9.47 -0.40
CA PHE A 898 -7.50 -9.60 -1.21
C PHE A 898 -6.55 -8.42 -1.02
N GLN A 899 -5.26 -8.63 -1.31
CA GLN A 899 -4.23 -7.59 -1.21
C GLN A 899 -3.18 -7.72 -2.31
N ALA A 900 -2.39 -6.65 -2.50
CA ALA A 900 -1.27 -6.66 -3.43
C ALA A 900 -0.30 -7.82 -3.14
N GLY A 901 0.05 -8.58 -4.18
CA GLY A 901 0.92 -9.74 -4.09
C GLY A 901 0.20 -11.06 -3.84
N ASP A 902 -1.12 -11.06 -3.63
CA ASP A 902 -1.94 -12.28 -3.74
C ASP A 902 -2.01 -12.75 -5.20
N VAL A 903 -2.39 -14.01 -5.39
CA VAL A 903 -2.57 -14.64 -6.69
C VAL A 903 -3.97 -15.22 -6.79
N PHE A 904 -4.65 -14.99 -7.90
CA PHE A 904 -5.89 -15.64 -8.27
C PHE A 904 -5.62 -16.60 -9.44
N LEU A 905 -5.98 -17.87 -9.24
CA LEU A 905 -5.89 -18.92 -10.23
C LEU A 905 -7.31 -19.38 -10.59
N GLY A 906 -7.78 -18.95 -11.76
CA GLY A 906 -8.97 -19.43 -12.43
C GLY A 906 -8.78 -20.87 -12.89
N LEU A 907 -8.88 -21.82 -11.97
CA LEU A 907 -8.62 -23.24 -12.22
C LEU A 907 -9.82 -23.93 -12.88
N ASP A 908 -11.04 -23.58 -12.46
CA ASP A 908 -12.27 -24.17 -13.01
C ASP A 908 -12.65 -23.57 -14.38
N LEU A 909 -13.20 -24.40 -15.27
CA LEU A 909 -13.70 -23.94 -16.57
C LEU A 909 -15.13 -23.41 -16.44
N ASN A 910 -15.27 -22.10 -16.24
CA ASN A 910 -16.56 -21.42 -16.09
C ASN A 910 -16.80 -20.30 -17.13
N PRO A 911 -17.04 -20.62 -18.41
CA PRO A 911 -17.20 -19.63 -19.47
C PRO A 911 -18.43 -18.72 -19.30
N TYR A 912 -19.44 -19.13 -18.52
CA TYR A 912 -20.63 -18.32 -18.22
C TYR A 912 -20.39 -17.33 -17.08
N GLY A 913 -19.79 -17.78 -15.98
CA GLY A 913 -19.66 -17.01 -14.76
C GLY A 913 -18.61 -15.90 -14.83
N ILE A 914 -17.48 -16.12 -15.53
CA ILE A 914 -16.36 -15.17 -15.56
C ILE A 914 -16.77 -13.81 -16.14
N GLY A 915 -17.63 -13.79 -17.17
CA GLY A 915 -18.12 -12.54 -17.76
C GLY A 915 -18.93 -11.67 -16.79
N VAL A 916 -19.56 -12.26 -15.76
CA VAL A 916 -20.28 -11.52 -14.71
C VAL A 916 -19.30 -10.93 -13.69
N GLN A 917 -18.12 -11.53 -13.54
CA GLN A 917 -17.13 -11.16 -12.52
C GLN A 917 -16.05 -10.20 -13.02
N GLU A 918 -16.11 -9.72 -14.26
CA GLU A 918 -15.11 -8.83 -14.87
C GLU A 918 -14.80 -7.60 -13.99
N ALA A 919 -15.83 -6.93 -13.48
CA ALA A 919 -15.64 -5.73 -12.65
C ALA A 919 -14.88 -6.02 -11.34
N PHE A 920 -15.11 -7.21 -10.76
CA PHE A 920 -14.43 -7.63 -9.54
C PHE A 920 -12.99 -8.07 -9.81
N LEU A 921 -12.76 -8.81 -10.90
CA LEU A 921 -11.43 -9.20 -11.36
C LEU A 921 -10.59 -7.97 -11.75
N ASP A 922 -11.20 -6.96 -12.39
CA ASP A 922 -10.55 -5.69 -12.69
C ASP A 922 -10.13 -4.96 -11.40
N GLU A 923 -10.96 -4.96 -10.35
CA GLU A 923 -10.59 -4.39 -9.07
C GLU A 923 -9.45 -5.15 -8.38
N MET A 924 -9.50 -6.49 -8.39
CA MET A 924 -8.41 -7.33 -7.89
C MET A 924 -7.09 -7.03 -8.62
N SER A 925 -7.13 -6.96 -9.95
CA SER A 925 -5.96 -6.62 -10.77
C SER A 925 -5.42 -5.23 -10.43
N ARG A 926 -6.29 -4.21 -10.30
CA ARG A 926 -5.89 -2.85 -9.88
C ARG A 926 -5.20 -2.87 -8.52
N GLN A 927 -5.74 -3.60 -7.55
CA GLN A 927 -5.13 -3.78 -6.22
C GLN A 927 -3.82 -4.58 -6.23
N GLY A 928 -3.39 -5.11 -7.38
CA GLY A 928 -2.13 -5.81 -7.55
C GLY A 928 -2.21 -7.29 -7.20
N VAL A 929 -3.39 -7.89 -7.30
CA VAL A 929 -3.55 -9.35 -7.34
C VAL A 929 -3.16 -9.82 -8.73
N ARG A 930 -2.29 -10.84 -8.81
CA ARG A 930 -1.93 -11.45 -10.08
C ARG A 930 -3.00 -12.47 -10.48
N ILE A 931 -3.61 -12.30 -11.64
CA ILE A 931 -4.75 -13.09 -12.10
C ILE A 931 -4.34 -13.97 -13.27
N GLN A 932 -4.44 -15.29 -13.10
CA GLN A 932 -4.16 -16.27 -14.13
C GLN A 932 -5.31 -17.25 -14.33
N PHE A 933 -5.50 -17.74 -15.55
CA PHE A 933 -6.53 -18.74 -15.88
C PHE A 933 -5.94 -20.00 -16.47
N VAL A 934 -6.53 -21.16 -16.18
CA VAL A 934 -6.18 -22.42 -16.82
C VAL A 934 -7.04 -22.63 -18.07
N VAL A 935 -6.40 -22.87 -19.21
CA VAL A 935 -7.08 -23.21 -20.46
C VAL A 935 -6.82 -24.68 -20.79
N TYR A 936 -7.90 -25.47 -20.81
CA TYR A 936 -7.82 -26.91 -21.04
C TYR A 936 -7.71 -27.26 -22.53
N ASP A 937 -8.46 -26.54 -23.38
CA ASP A 937 -8.43 -26.65 -24.84
C ASP A 937 -9.13 -25.44 -25.50
N LEU A 938 -9.01 -25.32 -26.83
CA LEU A 938 -9.68 -24.30 -27.65
C LEU A 938 -10.72 -24.92 -28.60
N LEU A 939 -11.17 -26.15 -28.32
CA LEU A 939 -11.94 -26.94 -29.29
C LEU A 939 -13.31 -26.32 -29.59
N CYS A 940 -13.93 -25.64 -28.62
CA CYS A 940 -15.19 -24.93 -28.83
C CYS A 940 -15.13 -23.88 -29.95
N VAL A 941 -13.96 -23.24 -30.15
CA VAL A 941 -13.76 -22.22 -31.20
C VAL A 941 -13.06 -22.79 -32.45
N GLN A 942 -12.25 -23.83 -32.31
CA GLN A 942 -11.57 -24.47 -33.44
C GLN A 942 -12.48 -25.46 -34.20
N MET A 943 -13.42 -26.10 -33.49
CA MET A 943 -14.27 -27.18 -33.99
C MET A 943 -15.75 -26.95 -33.64
N PRO A 944 -16.34 -25.79 -33.94
CA PRO A 944 -17.66 -25.40 -33.42
C PRO A 944 -18.80 -26.36 -33.80
N SER A 945 -18.70 -27.03 -34.95
CA SER A 945 -19.70 -28.01 -35.41
C SER A 945 -19.85 -29.23 -34.51
N TYR A 946 -18.88 -29.49 -33.61
CA TYR A 946 -18.92 -30.59 -32.65
C TYR A 946 -19.52 -30.20 -31.30
N PHE A 947 -19.91 -28.93 -31.11
CA PHE A 947 -20.47 -28.38 -29.88
C PHE A 947 -21.91 -27.87 -30.11
N ALA A 948 -22.63 -27.60 -29.02
CA ALA A 948 -23.98 -27.07 -29.12
C ALA A 948 -23.97 -25.67 -29.80
N PRO A 949 -24.97 -25.34 -30.64
CA PRO A 949 -25.06 -24.03 -31.28
C PRO A 949 -24.98 -22.89 -30.25
N GLY A 950 -24.11 -21.90 -30.50
CA GLY A 950 -23.89 -20.77 -29.60
C GLY A 950 -22.79 -20.97 -28.54
N SER A 951 -22.27 -22.19 -28.36
CA SER A 951 -21.13 -22.44 -27.46
C SER A 951 -19.85 -21.72 -27.90
N GLU A 952 -19.63 -21.58 -29.21
CA GLU A 952 -18.47 -20.90 -29.81
C GLU A 952 -18.38 -19.44 -29.37
N ALA A 953 -19.47 -18.68 -29.48
CA ALA A 953 -19.50 -17.25 -29.19
C ALA A 953 -19.31 -16.97 -27.69
N LEU A 954 -19.85 -17.85 -26.85
CA LEU A 954 -19.63 -17.78 -25.40
C LEU A 954 -18.17 -18.06 -25.04
N PHE A 955 -17.60 -19.12 -25.63
CA PHE A 955 -16.22 -19.50 -25.36
C PHE A 955 -15.23 -18.44 -25.87
N GLU A 956 -15.50 -17.86 -27.04
CA GLU A 956 -14.73 -16.74 -27.59
C GLU A 956 -14.81 -15.51 -26.67
N LYS A 957 -15.99 -15.20 -26.14
CA LYS A 957 -16.14 -14.14 -25.12
C LYS A 957 -15.28 -14.44 -23.89
N TRP A 958 -15.30 -15.68 -23.40
CA TRP A 958 -14.47 -16.10 -22.26
C TRP A 958 -12.97 -15.96 -22.56
N LEU A 959 -12.50 -16.41 -23.73
CA LEU A 959 -11.10 -16.26 -24.16
C LEU A 959 -10.68 -14.79 -24.22
N ASN A 960 -11.54 -13.92 -24.75
CA ASN A 960 -11.31 -12.47 -24.75
C ASN A 960 -11.21 -11.91 -23.33
N THR A 961 -12.11 -12.31 -22.42
CA THR A 961 -12.09 -11.84 -21.03
C THR A 961 -10.83 -12.28 -20.29
N ILE A 962 -10.45 -13.57 -20.33
CA ILE A 962 -9.27 -14.06 -19.62
C ILE A 962 -7.96 -13.47 -20.17
N SER A 963 -7.93 -13.12 -21.46
CA SER A 963 -6.76 -12.52 -22.13
C SER A 963 -6.46 -11.08 -21.70
N ARG A 964 -7.33 -10.45 -20.90
CA ARG A 964 -7.12 -9.10 -20.35
C ARG A 964 -6.16 -9.08 -19.16
N TYR A 965 -5.96 -10.23 -18.50
CA TYR A 965 -5.26 -10.36 -17.22
C TYR A 965 -3.80 -10.82 -17.37
N ASP A 966 -3.14 -11.21 -16.27
CA ASP A 966 -1.69 -11.40 -16.23
C ASP A 966 -1.19 -12.64 -16.98
N GLY A 967 -1.98 -13.72 -17.00
CA GLY A 967 -1.54 -14.93 -17.69
C GLY A 967 -2.58 -16.01 -17.93
N VAL A 968 -2.23 -16.92 -18.82
CA VAL A 968 -2.95 -18.16 -19.11
C VAL A 968 -1.97 -19.32 -19.01
N VAL A 969 -2.37 -20.39 -18.32
CA VAL A 969 -1.60 -21.64 -18.26
C VAL A 969 -2.38 -22.75 -18.93
N CYS A 970 -1.85 -23.29 -20.02
CA CYS A 970 -2.52 -24.33 -20.78
C CYS A 970 -2.21 -25.73 -20.26
N GLY A 971 -3.16 -26.65 -20.43
CA GLY A 971 -2.98 -28.06 -20.05
C GLY A 971 -1.95 -28.85 -20.86
N SER A 972 -1.40 -28.26 -21.92
CA SER A 972 -0.33 -28.81 -22.76
C SER A 972 0.39 -27.67 -23.49
N ARG A 973 1.60 -27.95 -24.01
CA ARG A 973 2.32 -27.02 -24.87
C ARG A 973 1.58 -26.79 -26.19
N THR A 974 0.98 -27.83 -26.75
CA THR A 974 0.15 -27.75 -27.96
C THR A 974 -0.99 -26.74 -27.78
N VAL A 975 -1.72 -26.80 -26.67
CA VAL A 975 -2.80 -25.85 -26.38
C VAL A 975 -2.27 -24.44 -26.12
N ALA A 976 -1.06 -24.28 -25.54
CA ALA A 976 -0.41 -22.98 -25.43
C ALA A 976 -0.03 -22.37 -26.79
N ASP A 977 0.46 -23.18 -27.72
CA ASP A 977 0.79 -22.76 -29.09
C ASP A 977 -0.49 -22.38 -29.85
N GLU A 978 -1.56 -23.17 -29.73
CA GLU A 978 -2.88 -22.88 -30.28
C GLU A 978 -3.49 -21.59 -29.72
N PHE A 979 -3.41 -21.37 -28.40
CA PHE A 979 -3.87 -20.15 -27.77
C PHE A 979 -3.06 -18.93 -28.24
N THR A 980 -1.74 -19.08 -28.39
CA THR A 980 -0.86 -18.02 -28.92
C THR A 980 -1.23 -17.65 -30.36
N GLN A 981 -1.54 -18.64 -31.21
CA GLN A 981 -2.02 -18.40 -32.56
C GLN A 981 -3.38 -17.69 -32.55
N TRP A 982 -4.30 -18.11 -31.67
CA TRP A 982 -5.59 -17.46 -31.48
C TRP A 982 -5.44 -15.98 -31.09
N LEU A 983 -4.54 -15.66 -30.14
CA LEU A 983 -4.23 -14.29 -29.73
C LEU A 983 -3.70 -13.42 -30.88
N GLN A 984 -2.82 -13.97 -31.73
CA GLN A 984 -2.27 -13.26 -32.88
C GLN A 984 -3.36 -12.93 -33.92
N ALA A 985 -4.31 -13.84 -34.12
CA ALA A 985 -5.40 -13.68 -35.07
C ALA A 985 -6.48 -12.69 -34.59
N HIS A 986 -6.81 -12.68 -33.28
CA HIS A 986 -7.94 -11.91 -32.74
C HIS A 986 -7.55 -10.58 -32.08
N GLN A 987 -6.28 -10.43 -31.66
CA GLN A 987 -5.75 -9.22 -31.03
C GLN A 987 -6.66 -8.63 -29.92
N PRO A 988 -6.99 -9.40 -28.87
CA PRO A 988 -7.86 -8.92 -27.81
C PRO A 988 -7.29 -7.67 -27.12
N GLN A 989 -8.17 -6.75 -26.74
CA GLN A 989 -7.79 -5.54 -26.02
C GLN A 989 -7.24 -5.91 -24.64
N ARG A 990 -6.00 -5.51 -24.34
CA ARG A 990 -5.32 -5.82 -23.07
C ARG A 990 -4.57 -4.60 -22.53
N GLN A 991 -4.47 -4.49 -21.20
CA GLN A 991 -3.77 -3.39 -20.53
C GLN A 991 -2.27 -3.65 -20.29
N GLY A 992 -1.79 -4.88 -20.53
CA GLY A 992 -0.40 -5.29 -20.30
C GLY A 992 0.03 -6.47 -21.18
N THR A 993 1.19 -7.06 -20.83
CA THR A 993 1.64 -8.31 -21.45
C THR A 993 0.98 -9.50 -20.77
N LEU A 994 0.40 -10.39 -21.57
CA LEU A 994 -0.16 -11.67 -21.13
C LEU A 994 0.94 -12.74 -21.18
N GLU A 995 1.19 -13.40 -20.05
CA GLU A 995 2.11 -14.54 -19.99
C GLU A 995 1.37 -15.83 -20.36
N VAL A 996 1.88 -16.58 -21.36
CA VAL A 996 1.30 -17.87 -21.75
C VAL A 996 2.26 -18.98 -21.32
N GLY A 997 1.81 -19.79 -20.35
CA GLY A 997 2.53 -20.95 -19.83
C GLY A 997 1.82 -22.27 -20.15
N TRP A 998 2.40 -23.39 -19.73
CA TRP A 998 1.78 -24.70 -19.84
C TRP A 998 2.26 -25.65 -18.74
N PHE A 999 1.48 -26.68 -18.46
CA PHE A 999 1.82 -27.77 -17.55
C PHE A 999 1.21 -29.09 -18.02
N HIS A 1000 1.71 -30.23 -17.57
CA HIS A 1000 1.15 -31.55 -17.87
C HIS A 1000 0.39 -32.11 -16.68
N TYR A 1001 -0.60 -32.97 -16.94
CA TYR A 1001 -1.42 -33.56 -15.88
C TYR A 1001 -0.72 -34.72 -15.16
N GLY A 1002 -1.07 -34.91 -13.89
CA GLY A 1002 -0.63 -36.06 -13.10
C GLY A 1002 -1.44 -37.34 -13.41
N ALA A 1003 -0.84 -38.50 -13.20
CA ALA A 1003 -1.44 -39.81 -13.50
C ALA A 1003 -1.74 -40.68 -12.26
N ASP A 1004 -1.40 -40.25 -11.04
CA ASP A 1004 -1.67 -41.01 -9.80
C ASP A 1004 -3.11 -40.86 -9.32
N VAL A 1005 -3.81 -41.99 -9.28
CA VAL A 1005 -5.25 -42.08 -8.94
C VAL A 1005 -5.50 -42.04 -7.43
N GLN A 1006 -4.46 -42.02 -6.58
CA GLN A 1006 -4.61 -42.14 -5.12
C GLN A 1006 -5.29 -40.93 -4.43
N ASN A 1007 -5.52 -39.82 -5.14
CA ASN A 1007 -6.10 -38.59 -4.58
C ASN A 1007 -7.52 -38.27 -5.07
N SER A 1008 -8.08 -39.02 -6.01
CA SER A 1008 -9.52 -38.89 -6.26
C SER A 1008 -10.23 -39.57 -5.08
N HIS A 1009 -11.03 -38.82 -4.33
CA HIS A 1009 -12.11 -39.41 -3.54
C HIS A 1009 -13.33 -39.60 -4.46
N PRO A 1010 -13.61 -40.80 -5.00
CA PRO A 1010 -14.95 -41.12 -5.47
C PRO A 1010 -15.51 -42.41 -4.88
N SER A 1011 -16.77 -42.64 -5.22
CA SER A 1011 -17.61 -43.78 -4.88
C SER A 1011 -16.87 -45.11 -4.95
N SER A 1012 -16.76 -45.77 -3.81
CA SER A 1012 -16.25 -47.13 -3.71
C SER A 1012 -17.33 -48.15 -4.09
N GLY A 1013 -16.93 -49.21 -4.78
CA GLY A 1013 -17.78 -50.38 -5.04
C GLY A 1013 -17.69 -50.91 -6.47
N MET A 1014 -17.89 -52.22 -6.61
CA MET A 1014 -18.04 -52.90 -7.90
C MET A 1014 -19.46 -53.43 -8.04
N PRO A 1015 -20.13 -53.26 -9.20
CA PRO A 1015 -21.43 -53.86 -9.43
C PRO A 1015 -21.32 -55.40 -9.49
N SER A 1016 -22.41 -56.10 -9.18
CA SER A 1016 -22.43 -57.56 -9.05
C SER A 1016 -22.09 -58.32 -10.35
N ASP A 1017 -22.23 -57.66 -11.50
CA ASP A 1017 -21.90 -58.21 -12.82
C ASP A 1017 -20.48 -57.86 -13.31
N ALA A 1018 -19.71 -57.04 -12.59
CA ALA A 1018 -18.35 -56.66 -12.96
C ALA A 1018 -17.41 -57.87 -13.21
N PRO A 1019 -17.40 -58.94 -12.37
CA PRO A 1019 -16.53 -60.10 -12.63
C PRO A 1019 -16.84 -60.82 -13.96
N ARG A 1020 -18.12 -60.84 -14.38
CA ARG A 1020 -18.55 -61.43 -15.65
C ARG A 1020 -18.04 -60.60 -16.82
N ILE A 1021 -18.20 -59.27 -16.75
CA ILE A 1021 -17.75 -58.34 -17.79
C ILE A 1021 -16.23 -58.42 -17.92
N LEU A 1022 -15.47 -58.30 -16.82
CA LEU A 1022 -14.00 -58.39 -16.84
C LEU A 1022 -13.49 -59.71 -17.42
N ARG A 1023 -14.21 -60.83 -17.21
CA ARG A 1023 -13.86 -62.11 -17.84
C ARG A 1023 -14.09 -62.08 -19.36
N ALA A 1024 -15.18 -61.47 -19.82
CA ALA A 1024 -15.45 -61.30 -21.25
C ALA A 1024 -14.39 -60.41 -21.93
N LEU A 1025 -13.97 -59.33 -21.25
CA LEU A 1025 -12.92 -58.44 -21.76
C LEU A 1025 -11.56 -59.16 -21.91
N ARG A 1026 -11.23 -60.10 -21.02
CA ARG A 1026 -9.99 -60.89 -21.10
C ARG A 1026 -10.04 -62.03 -22.12
N ALA A 1027 -11.22 -62.43 -22.58
CA ALA A 1027 -11.39 -63.60 -23.45
C ALA A 1027 -11.03 -63.34 -24.92
N ALA A 1028 -10.99 -62.08 -25.34
CA ALA A 1028 -10.59 -61.64 -26.68
C ALA A 1028 -9.86 -60.30 -26.59
N PRO A 1029 -9.04 -59.91 -27.57
CA PRO A 1029 -8.45 -58.57 -27.62
C PRO A 1029 -9.53 -57.48 -27.49
N SER A 1030 -9.44 -56.69 -26.42
CA SER A 1030 -10.42 -55.65 -26.07
C SER A 1030 -9.80 -54.26 -26.18
N PHE A 1031 -10.45 -53.39 -26.95
CA PHE A 1031 -10.05 -52.00 -27.18
C PHE A 1031 -10.91 -51.07 -26.32
N LEU A 1032 -10.24 -50.29 -25.48
CA LEU A 1032 -10.85 -49.41 -24.50
C LEU A 1032 -10.88 -47.96 -25.00
N MET A 1033 -12.06 -47.35 -25.02
CA MET A 1033 -12.24 -45.91 -25.16
C MET A 1033 -12.70 -45.35 -23.80
N VAL A 1034 -12.04 -44.31 -23.31
CA VAL A 1034 -12.38 -43.66 -22.03
C VAL A 1034 -12.69 -42.19 -22.28
N GLY A 1035 -13.89 -41.75 -21.89
CA GLY A 1035 -14.35 -40.37 -22.02
C GLY A 1035 -15.86 -40.26 -22.25
N THR A 1036 -16.39 -39.05 -22.12
CA THR A 1036 -17.78 -38.76 -22.46
C THR A 1036 -18.06 -39.07 -23.93
N VAL A 1037 -19.20 -39.72 -24.22
CA VAL A 1037 -19.60 -40.05 -25.59
C VAL A 1037 -20.10 -38.77 -26.26
N GLU A 1038 -19.27 -38.18 -27.11
CA GLU A 1038 -19.55 -36.92 -27.83
C GLU A 1038 -19.01 -36.98 -29.28
N PRO A 1039 -19.44 -36.08 -30.19
CA PRO A 1039 -19.26 -36.26 -31.63
C PRO A 1039 -17.79 -36.31 -32.07
N ARG A 1040 -16.90 -35.53 -31.43
CA ARG A 1040 -15.47 -35.45 -31.80
C ARG A 1040 -14.63 -36.64 -31.34
N LYS A 1041 -15.14 -37.47 -30.42
CA LYS A 1041 -14.33 -38.52 -29.76
C LYS A 1041 -14.18 -39.79 -30.59
N GLY A 1042 -14.73 -39.83 -31.80
CA GLY A 1042 -14.56 -40.95 -32.72
C GLY A 1042 -15.34 -42.22 -32.35
N HIS A 1043 -16.28 -42.18 -31.39
CA HIS A 1043 -17.07 -43.36 -31.00
C HIS A 1043 -17.91 -43.93 -32.16
N ALA A 1044 -18.45 -43.07 -33.03
CA ALA A 1044 -19.17 -43.51 -34.22
C ALA A 1044 -18.26 -44.21 -35.25
N GLN A 1045 -17.04 -43.69 -35.43
CA GLN A 1045 -16.02 -44.29 -36.28
C GLN A 1045 -15.55 -45.63 -35.72
N ALA A 1046 -15.29 -45.70 -34.41
CA ALA A 1046 -14.92 -46.94 -33.73
C ALA A 1046 -16.02 -48.00 -33.86
N LEU A 1047 -17.29 -47.65 -33.66
CA LEU A 1047 -18.39 -48.59 -33.86
C LEU A 1047 -18.43 -49.11 -35.31
N ALA A 1048 -18.29 -48.24 -36.31
CA ALA A 1048 -18.28 -48.63 -37.72
C ALA A 1048 -17.10 -49.57 -38.05
N ALA A 1049 -15.91 -49.28 -37.53
CA ALA A 1049 -14.72 -50.11 -37.73
C ALA A 1049 -14.90 -51.52 -37.10
N PHE A 1050 -15.43 -51.57 -35.88
CA PHE A 1050 -15.66 -52.84 -35.19
C PHE A 1050 -16.79 -53.65 -35.80
N GLU A 1051 -17.82 -53.02 -36.35
CA GLU A 1051 -18.84 -53.69 -37.17
C GLU A 1051 -18.20 -54.40 -38.37
N GLN A 1052 -17.29 -53.74 -39.08
CA GLN A 1052 -16.55 -54.34 -40.18
C GLN A 1052 -15.67 -55.51 -39.71
N LEU A 1053 -14.88 -55.32 -38.64
CA LEU A 1053 -14.05 -56.38 -38.06
C LEU A 1053 -14.89 -57.60 -37.63
N TRP A 1054 -16.07 -57.39 -37.06
CA TRP A 1054 -16.97 -58.47 -36.68
C TRP A 1054 -17.60 -59.18 -37.88
N GLN A 1055 -17.90 -58.46 -38.96
CA GLN A 1055 -18.37 -59.05 -40.22
C GLN A 1055 -17.29 -59.89 -40.89
N GLU A 1056 -16.02 -59.47 -40.79
CA GLU A 1056 -14.84 -60.21 -41.27
C GLU A 1056 -14.46 -61.39 -40.36
N GLY A 1057 -15.19 -61.62 -39.27
CA GLY A 1057 -14.97 -62.74 -38.34
C GLY A 1057 -13.83 -62.51 -37.34
N THR A 1058 -13.32 -61.28 -37.21
CA THR A 1058 -12.28 -60.95 -36.24
C THR A 1058 -12.83 -60.93 -34.81
N ALA A 1059 -12.24 -61.73 -33.93
CA ALA A 1059 -12.63 -61.83 -32.53
C ALA A 1059 -12.01 -60.69 -31.70
N VAL A 1060 -12.68 -59.53 -31.65
CA VAL A 1060 -12.28 -58.34 -30.88
C VAL A 1060 -13.47 -57.76 -30.11
N ASN A 1061 -13.20 -57.08 -29.00
CA ASN A 1061 -14.22 -56.34 -28.25
C ASN A 1061 -13.99 -54.82 -28.33
N LEU A 1062 -15.08 -54.07 -28.38
CA LEU A 1062 -15.09 -52.61 -28.20
C LEU A 1062 -15.66 -52.29 -26.82
N VAL A 1063 -14.89 -51.57 -26.00
CA VAL A 1063 -15.27 -51.17 -24.64
C VAL A 1063 -15.28 -49.65 -24.56
N ILE A 1064 -16.41 -49.07 -24.20
CA ILE A 1064 -16.58 -47.62 -24.02
C ILE A 1064 -16.85 -47.39 -22.54
N VAL A 1065 -16.05 -46.52 -21.90
CA VAL A 1065 -16.28 -46.07 -20.53
C VAL A 1065 -16.55 -44.57 -20.53
N GLY A 1066 -17.73 -44.18 -20.03
CA GLY A 1066 -18.12 -42.79 -19.88
C GLY A 1066 -19.61 -42.56 -20.09
N LYS A 1067 -20.11 -41.41 -19.64
CA LYS A 1067 -21.52 -41.01 -19.78
C LYS A 1067 -21.85 -40.54 -21.19
N SER A 1068 -23.14 -40.56 -21.56
CA SER A 1068 -23.64 -39.88 -22.76
C SER A 1068 -23.37 -38.37 -22.68
N GLY A 1069 -22.82 -37.80 -23.76
CA GLY A 1069 -22.63 -36.36 -23.94
C GLY A 1069 -23.75 -35.73 -24.77
N TRP A 1070 -23.40 -34.67 -25.52
CA TRP A 1070 -24.30 -33.89 -26.37
C TRP A 1070 -24.25 -34.35 -27.84
N LEU A 1071 -25.30 -34.08 -28.62
CA LEU A 1071 -25.37 -34.31 -30.08
C LEU A 1071 -25.09 -35.76 -30.51
N VAL A 1072 -25.30 -36.73 -29.62
CA VAL A 1072 -25.01 -38.17 -29.85
C VAL A 1072 -26.25 -39.05 -29.72
N GLU A 1073 -27.46 -38.49 -29.72
CA GLU A 1073 -28.71 -39.21 -29.44
C GLU A 1073 -28.88 -40.40 -30.41
N LYS A 1074 -28.56 -40.19 -31.69
CA LYS A 1074 -28.59 -41.25 -32.71
C LYS A 1074 -27.54 -42.34 -32.46
N LEU A 1075 -26.34 -41.96 -32.03
CA LEU A 1075 -25.25 -42.91 -31.73
C LEU A 1075 -25.57 -43.73 -30.49
N VAL A 1076 -26.07 -43.09 -29.43
CA VAL A 1076 -26.49 -43.72 -28.17
C VAL A 1076 -27.59 -44.74 -28.42
N ALA A 1077 -28.61 -44.37 -29.21
CA ALA A 1077 -29.67 -45.29 -29.61
C ALA A 1077 -29.11 -46.50 -30.38
N ARG A 1078 -28.18 -46.26 -31.31
CA ARG A 1078 -27.52 -47.31 -32.09
C ARG A 1078 -26.66 -48.24 -31.22
N LEU A 1079 -25.87 -47.70 -30.29
CA LEU A 1079 -25.03 -48.48 -29.37
C LEU A 1079 -25.89 -49.43 -28.52
N ARG A 1080 -26.97 -48.91 -27.91
CA ARG A 1080 -27.86 -49.70 -27.03
C ARG A 1080 -28.66 -50.76 -27.77
N ALA A 1081 -29.05 -50.51 -29.02
CA ALA A 1081 -29.81 -51.44 -29.85
C ALA A 1081 -28.91 -52.42 -30.64
N HIS A 1082 -27.59 -52.32 -30.52
CA HIS A 1082 -26.66 -53.09 -31.36
C HIS A 1082 -26.69 -54.60 -31.03
N PRO A 1083 -26.71 -55.52 -32.01
CA PRO A 1083 -26.78 -56.97 -31.77
C PRO A 1083 -25.63 -57.57 -30.93
N GLU A 1084 -24.48 -56.88 -30.91
CA GLU A 1084 -23.28 -57.23 -30.15
C GLU A 1084 -23.21 -56.61 -28.74
N PHE A 1085 -24.19 -55.77 -28.37
CA PHE A 1085 -24.24 -55.14 -27.06
C PHE A 1085 -24.31 -56.19 -25.94
N GLY A 1086 -23.39 -56.09 -24.97
CA GLY A 1086 -23.22 -57.06 -23.88
C GLY A 1086 -22.53 -58.37 -24.27
N LYS A 1087 -22.10 -58.54 -25.54
CA LYS A 1087 -21.36 -59.70 -26.04
C LYS A 1087 -19.92 -59.33 -26.42
N ARG A 1088 -19.77 -58.43 -27.40
CA ARG A 1088 -18.50 -57.90 -27.92
C ARG A 1088 -18.43 -56.37 -27.85
N LEU A 1089 -19.57 -55.71 -27.67
CA LEU A 1089 -19.69 -54.27 -27.43
C LEU A 1089 -20.11 -54.03 -25.98
N PHE A 1090 -19.30 -53.30 -25.22
CA PHE A 1090 -19.56 -52.95 -23.83
C PHE A 1090 -19.56 -51.44 -23.66
N TRP A 1091 -20.62 -50.88 -23.07
CA TRP A 1091 -20.66 -49.48 -22.68
C TRP A 1091 -20.92 -49.39 -21.18
N LEU A 1092 -19.93 -48.89 -20.44
CA LEU A 1092 -19.90 -48.83 -18.99
C LEU A 1092 -20.06 -47.37 -18.54
N GLU A 1093 -21.28 -47.02 -18.12
CA GLU A 1093 -21.64 -45.68 -17.70
C GLU A 1093 -21.38 -45.48 -16.20
N SER A 1094 -20.77 -44.36 -15.81
CA SER A 1094 -20.61 -43.92 -14.41
C SER A 1094 -19.98 -44.96 -13.47
N ILE A 1095 -18.99 -45.72 -13.96
CA ILE A 1095 -18.26 -46.68 -13.12
C ILE A 1095 -17.32 -45.98 -12.13
N SER A 1096 -17.05 -46.65 -11.00
CA SER A 1096 -16.08 -46.19 -10.00
C SER A 1096 -14.64 -46.22 -10.53
N ASP A 1097 -13.75 -45.44 -9.91
CA ASP A 1097 -12.32 -45.41 -10.26
C ASP A 1097 -11.70 -46.80 -10.06
N GLU A 1098 -12.11 -47.55 -9.02
CA GLU A 1098 -11.64 -48.92 -8.80
C GLU A 1098 -12.10 -49.87 -9.92
N TYR A 1099 -13.33 -49.71 -10.42
CA TYR A 1099 -13.80 -50.53 -11.53
C TYR A 1099 -13.12 -50.13 -12.84
N LEU A 1100 -12.91 -48.82 -13.09
CA LEU A 1100 -12.16 -48.33 -14.24
C LEU A 1100 -10.73 -48.89 -14.25
N GLU A 1101 -10.06 -48.93 -13.10
CA GLU A 1101 -8.73 -49.52 -12.96
C GLU A 1101 -8.69 -51.00 -13.37
N GLN A 1102 -9.71 -51.78 -12.97
CA GLN A 1102 -9.83 -53.18 -13.38
C GLN A 1102 -10.12 -53.31 -14.88
N VAL A 1103 -10.89 -52.38 -15.46
CA VAL A 1103 -11.19 -52.36 -16.91
C VAL A 1103 -9.92 -52.06 -17.72
N TYR A 1104 -9.10 -51.09 -17.29
CA TYR A 1104 -7.78 -50.84 -17.88
C TYR A 1104 -6.91 -52.12 -17.88
N GLY A 1105 -6.87 -52.84 -16.76
CA GLY A 1105 -6.12 -54.10 -16.65
C GLY A 1105 -6.75 -55.32 -17.33
N ALA A 1106 -7.99 -55.23 -17.81
CA ALA A 1106 -8.67 -56.29 -18.54
C ALA A 1106 -8.66 -56.09 -20.07
N CYS A 1107 -8.34 -54.88 -20.54
CA CYS A 1107 -8.24 -54.56 -21.96
C CYS A 1107 -6.80 -54.76 -22.48
N CYS A 1108 -6.63 -54.86 -23.80
CA CYS A 1108 -5.31 -55.04 -24.43
C CYS A 1108 -4.78 -53.79 -25.13
N CYS A 1109 -5.65 -52.80 -25.40
CA CYS A 1109 -5.26 -51.54 -26.02
C CYS A 1109 -6.20 -50.41 -25.58
N LEU A 1110 -5.66 -49.22 -25.32
CA LEU A 1110 -6.43 -47.99 -25.33
C LEU A 1110 -6.61 -47.53 -26.78
N LEU A 1111 -7.84 -47.22 -27.19
CA LEU A 1111 -8.17 -46.61 -28.47
C LEU A 1111 -8.54 -45.13 -28.27
N ALA A 1112 -7.64 -44.23 -28.65
CA ALA A 1112 -7.84 -42.79 -28.60
C ALA A 1112 -8.14 -42.24 -30.01
N ALA A 1113 -9.38 -42.42 -30.48
CA ALA A 1113 -9.82 -42.08 -31.84
C ALA A 1113 -10.30 -40.62 -32.02
N SER A 1114 -10.05 -39.75 -31.04
CA SER A 1114 -10.57 -38.38 -31.04
C SER A 1114 -10.04 -37.55 -32.21
N GLU A 1115 -10.88 -36.68 -32.78
CA GLU A 1115 -10.55 -35.77 -33.88
C GLU A 1115 -9.95 -34.44 -33.39
N GLY A 1116 -10.13 -34.11 -32.11
CA GLY A 1116 -9.47 -33.02 -31.40
C GLY A 1116 -9.47 -33.31 -29.90
N GLU A 1117 -8.43 -32.92 -29.17
CA GLU A 1117 -8.26 -33.17 -27.74
C GLU A 1117 -7.41 -32.07 -27.07
N GLY A 1118 -7.63 -31.78 -25.79
CA GLY A 1118 -6.83 -30.80 -25.04
C GLY A 1118 -5.51 -31.34 -24.46
N PHE A 1119 -5.59 -32.47 -23.74
CA PHE A 1119 -4.41 -33.19 -23.19
C PHE A 1119 -4.52 -34.70 -23.42
N GLY A 1120 -5.67 -35.29 -23.10
CA GLY A 1120 -5.89 -36.73 -23.22
C GLY A 1120 -5.44 -37.52 -22.00
N LEU A 1121 -6.07 -37.28 -20.85
CA LEU A 1121 -5.86 -38.06 -19.61
C LEU A 1121 -5.79 -39.60 -19.82
N PRO A 1122 -6.65 -40.23 -20.66
CA PRO A 1122 -6.59 -41.68 -20.86
C PRO A 1122 -5.23 -42.19 -21.35
N LEU A 1123 -4.44 -41.39 -22.09
CA LEU A 1123 -3.12 -41.79 -22.57
C LEU A 1123 -2.14 -42.00 -21.42
N ILE A 1124 -2.06 -41.04 -20.50
CA ILE A 1124 -1.16 -41.13 -19.32
C ILE A 1124 -1.62 -42.20 -18.33
N GLU A 1125 -2.94 -42.45 -18.24
CA GLU A 1125 -3.49 -43.56 -17.46
C GLU A 1125 -3.10 -44.92 -18.08
N ALA A 1126 -3.23 -45.07 -19.40
CA ALA A 1126 -2.83 -46.28 -20.11
C ALA A 1126 -1.31 -46.52 -19.98
N GLY A 1127 -0.48 -45.49 -20.11
CA GLY A 1127 0.96 -45.58 -19.90
C GLY A 1127 1.33 -46.08 -18.51
N ARG A 1128 0.70 -45.53 -17.47
CA ARG A 1128 0.90 -45.97 -16.07
C ARG A 1128 0.45 -47.42 -15.84
N LYS A 1129 -0.54 -47.89 -16.60
CA LYS A 1129 -1.04 -49.27 -16.55
C LYS A 1129 -0.36 -50.21 -17.54
N HIS A 1130 0.66 -49.72 -18.25
CA HIS A 1130 1.38 -50.48 -19.28
C HIS A 1130 0.44 -51.04 -20.37
N LEU A 1131 -0.71 -50.37 -20.57
CA LEU A 1131 -1.67 -50.71 -21.61
C LEU A 1131 -1.21 -50.05 -22.92
N PRO A 1132 -0.96 -50.82 -24.00
CA PRO A 1132 -0.63 -50.25 -25.30
C PRO A 1132 -1.66 -49.24 -25.80
N ILE A 1133 -1.21 -48.29 -26.62
CA ILE A 1133 -2.05 -47.18 -27.09
C ILE A 1133 -2.12 -47.20 -28.62
N LEU A 1134 -3.34 -47.11 -29.15
CA LEU A 1134 -3.65 -46.82 -30.54
C LEU A 1134 -4.35 -45.46 -30.58
N ALA A 1135 -3.67 -44.44 -31.09
CA ALA A 1135 -4.14 -43.06 -31.05
C ALA A 1135 -4.23 -42.45 -32.46
N ARG A 1136 -5.15 -41.51 -32.67
CA ARG A 1136 -5.11 -40.68 -33.88
C ARG A 1136 -3.84 -39.84 -33.86
N ASP A 1137 -3.24 -39.56 -35.02
CA ASP A 1137 -2.10 -38.65 -35.12
C ASP A 1137 -2.52 -37.18 -34.91
N LEU A 1138 -2.65 -36.78 -33.64
CA LEU A 1138 -2.92 -35.41 -33.21
C LEU A 1138 -1.66 -34.79 -32.57
N PRO A 1139 -1.40 -33.48 -32.75
CA PRO A 1139 -0.25 -32.81 -32.14
C PRO A 1139 -0.13 -33.04 -30.63
N VAL A 1140 -1.24 -32.91 -29.88
CA VAL A 1140 -1.24 -33.15 -28.44
C VAL A 1140 -0.95 -34.62 -28.07
N PHE A 1141 -1.41 -35.59 -28.87
CA PHE A 1141 -1.12 -37.00 -28.60
C PHE A 1141 0.34 -37.34 -28.92
N ARG A 1142 0.96 -36.65 -29.88
CA ARG A 1142 2.41 -36.71 -30.11
C ARG A 1142 3.20 -36.08 -28.97
N GLU A 1143 2.70 -34.99 -28.39
CA GLU A 1143 3.31 -34.38 -27.22
C GLU A 1143 3.27 -35.30 -25.99
N VAL A 1144 2.13 -35.94 -25.74
CA VAL A 1144 1.90 -36.73 -24.51
C VAL A 1144 2.48 -38.15 -24.62
N ALA A 1145 2.21 -38.86 -25.72
CA ALA A 1145 2.63 -40.26 -25.86
C ALA A 1145 3.94 -40.42 -26.67
N VAL A 1146 4.42 -39.40 -27.38
CA VAL A 1146 5.69 -39.42 -28.13
C VAL A 1146 5.81 -40.66 -29.04
N ASP A 1147 6.70 -41.60 -28.73
CA ASP A 1147 6.92 -42.84 -29.50
C ASP A 1147 6.27 -44.07 -28.84
N HIS A 1148 5.47 -43.87 -27.78
CA HIS A 1148 4.85 -44.91 -26.95
C HIS A 1148 3.45 -45.32 -27.41
N ALA A 1149 2.95 -44.73 -28.49
CA ALA A 1149 1.66 -45.07 -29.10
C ALA A 1149 1.83 -45.44 -30.59
N HIS A 1150 0.94 -46.27 -31.08
CA HIS A 1150 0.76 -46.47 -32.52
C HIS A 1150 -0.21 -45.42 -33.05
N TYR A 1151 0.21 -44.66 -34.06
CA TYR A 1151 -0.58 -43.54 -34.59
C TYR A 1151 -1.27 -43.91 -35.90
N PHE A 1152 -2.51 -43.46 -36.09
CA PHE A 1152 -3.25 -43.64 -37.33
C PHE A 1152 -3.86 -42.33 -37.85
N HIS A 1153 -4.20 -42.32 -39.15
CA HIS A 1153 -4.82 -41.20 -39.84
C HIS A 1153 -6.21 -41.59 -40.39
N GLY A 1154 -7.04 -40.60 -40.72
CA GLY A 1154 -8.34 -40.80 -41.36
C GLY A 1154 -9.54 -40.88 -40.40
N THR A 1155 -10.71 -40.40 -40.86
CA THR A 1155 -11.96 -40.30 -40.07
C THR A 1155 -13.02 -41.35 -40.47
N SER A 1156 -12.75 -42.18 -41.48
CA SER A 1156 -13.66 -43.25 -41.91
C SER A 1156 -13.54 -44.51 -41.04
N GLY A 1157 -14.61 -45.31 -40.97
CA GLY A 1157 -14.58 -46.62 -40.31
C GLY A 1157 -13.50 -47.54 -40.91
N GLU A 1158 -13.38 -47.56 -42.23
CA GLU A 1158 -12.38 -48.34 -42.99
C GLU A 1158 -10.94 -48.02 -42.57
N ALA A 1159 -10.59 -46.74 -42.47
CA ALA A 1159 -9.23 -46.34 -42.06
C ALA A 1159 -8.90 -46.83 -40.63
N LEU A 1160 -9.88 -46.82 -39.73
CA LEU A 1160 -9.70 -47.33 -38.38
C LEU A 1160 -9.70 -48.87 -38.34
N THR A 1161 -10.44 -49.54 -39.23
CA THR A 1161 -10.35 -51.00 -39.43
C THR A 1161 -8.94 -51.42 -39.83
N GLU A 1162 -8.34 -50.72 -40.79
CA GLU A 1162 -6.96 -50.96 -41.22
C GLU A 1162 -5.96 -50.74 -40.08
N ALA A 1163 -6.10 -49.63 -39.35
CA ALA A 1163 -5.25 -49.32 -38.20
C ALA A 1163 -5.34 -50.37 -37.08
N VAL A 1164 -6.54 -50.81 -36.73
CA VAL A 1164 -6.76 -51.86 -35.72
C VAL A 1164 -6.18 -53.20 -36.20
N THR A 1165 -6.37 -53.55 -37.48
CA THR A 1165 -5.85 -54.80 -38.06
C THR A 1165 -4.32 -54.82 -38.09
N HIS A 1166 -3.71 -53.70 -38.47
CA HIS A 1166 -2.27 -53.53 -38.46
C HIS A 1166 -1.72 -53.58 -37.03
N TRP A 1167 -2.37 -52.86 -36.09
CA TRP A 1167 -2.01 -52.90 -34.68
C TRP A 1167 -2.11 -54.32 -34.09
N LEU A 1168 -3.17 -55.08 -34.40
CA LEU A 1168 -3.33 -56.48 -33.96
C LEU A 1168 -2.20 -57.38 -34.49
N THR A 1169 -1.72 -57.12 -35.71
CA THR A 1169 -0.57 -57.83 -36.29
C THR A 1169 0.70 -57.55 -35.50
N LEU A 1170 1.00 -56.28 -35.21
CA LEU A 1170 2.11 -55.87 -34.37
C LEU A 1170 1.97 -56.40 -32.93
N TYR A 1171 0.75 -56.45 -32.41
CA TYR A 1171 0.45 -56.96 -31.07
C TYR A 1171 0.80 -58.43 -30.94
N ARG A 1172 0.35 -59.27 -31.89
CA ARG A 1172 0.68 -60.71 -31.94
C ARG A 1172 2.18 -60.97 -32.11
N GLN A 1173 2.90 -60.09 -32.80
CA GLN A 1173 4.35 -60.17 -33.01
C GLN A 1173 5.16 -59.61 -31.84
N GLY A 1174 4.51 -58.96 -30.86
CA GLY A 1174 5.19 -58.24 -29.78
C GLY A 1174 5.91 -56.96 -30.24
N ALA A 1175 5.71 -56.52 -31.49
CA ALA A 1175 6.38 -55.39 -32.15
C ALA A 1175 5.59 -54.06 -32.08
N HIS A 1176 4.49 -54.01 -31.33
CA HIS A 1176 3.75 -52.77 -31.09
C HIS A 1176 4.54 -51.83 -30.18
N PRO A 1177 4.37 -50.51 -30.33
CA PRO A 1177 4.90 -49.53 -29.38
C PRO A 1177 4.48 -49.85 -27.95
N LYS A 1178 5.45 -49.85 -27.03
CA LYS A 1178 5.23 -50.12 -25.62
C LYS A 1178 4.94 -48.82 -24.90
N SER A 1179 3.88 -48.81 -24.10
CA SER A 1179 3.55 -47.68 -23.23
C SER A 1179 4.34 -47.69 -21.91
N GLU A 1180 5.09 -48.75 -21.65
CA GLU A 1180 6.13 -48.80 -20.61
C GLU A 1180 7.18 -47.71 -20.86
N GLY A 1181 7.48 -46.92 -19.83
CA GLY A 1181 8.44 -45.81 -19.92
C GLY A 1181 7.88 -44.51 -20.48
N MET A 1182 6.57 -44.45 -20.81
CA MET A 1182 5.93 -43.21 -21.23
C MET A 1182 6.09 -42.13 -20.14
N PRO A 1183 6.50 -40.89 -20.49
CA PRO A 1183 6.65 -39.80 -19.53
C PRO A 1183 5.33 -39.55 -18.79
N THR A 1184 5.34 -39.73 -17.46
CA THR A 1184 4.16 -39.47 -16.63
C THR A 1184 4.57 -38.67 -15.40
N LEU A 1185 3.76 -37.68 -15.05
CA LEU A 1185 3.92 -36.90 -13.84
C LEU A 1185 3.07 -37.48 -12.70
N THR A 1186 3.51 -37.26 -11.47
CA THR A 1186 2.59 -37.27 -10.31
C THR A 1186 1.81 -35.97 -10.27
N TRP A 1187 0.67 -35.94 -9.57
CA TRP A 1187 -0.09 -34.70 -9.36
C TRP A 1187 0.73 -33.66 -8.60
N GLN A 1188 1.59 -34.07 -7.68
CA GLN A 1188 2.53 -33.16 -7.02
C GLN A 1188 3.49 -32.50 -8.02
N ALA A 1189 4.08 -33.27 -8.95
CA ALA A 1189 4.96 -32.72 -9.98
C ALA A 1189 4.22 -31.83 -10.98
N SER A 1190 2.99 -32.22 -11.34
CA SER A 1190 2.08 -31.42 -12.17
C SER A 1190 1.75 -30.06 -11.52
N VAL A 1191 1.43 -30.04 -10.22
CA VAL A 1191 1.21 -28.80 -9.46
C VAL A 1191 2.48 -27.95 -9.36
N GLN A 1192 3.65 -28.55 -9.16
CA GLN A 1192 4.90 -27.79 -9.16
C GLN A 1192 5.14 -27.09 -10.51
N GLN A 1193 4.93 -27.79 -11.62
CA GLN A 1193 5.06 -27.22 -12.97
C GLN A 1193 4.03 -26.09 -13.21
N LEU A 1194 2.79 -26.26 -12.73
CA LEU A 1194 1.77 -25.22 -12.74
C LEU A 1194 2.23 -23.99 -11.94
N LEU A 1195 2.74 -24.18 -10.71
CA LEU A 1195 3.21 -23.10 -9.85
C LEU A 1195 4.40 -22.34 -10.43
N ASP A 1196 5.29 -23.00 -11.17
CA ASP A 1196 6.41 -22.36 -11.86
C ASP A 1196 5.95 -21.38 -12.95
N SER A 1197 4.76 -21.60 -13.52
CA SER A 1197 4.09 -20.67 -14.46
C SER A 1197 3.20 -19.64 -13.74
N VAL A 1198 2.59 -20.04 -12.61
CA VAL A 1198 1.60 -19.21 -11.90
C VAL A 1198 2.26 -18.16 -10.99
N LEU A 1199 3.33 -18.53 -10.30
CA LEU A 1199 4.00 -17.68 -9.32
C LEU A 1199 5.12 -16.87 -9.98
N PRO A 1200 5.30 -15.59 -9.62
CA PRO A 1200 6.38 -14.80 -10.16
C PRO A 1200 7.73 -15.40 -9.76
N MET A 1201 8.59 -15.72 -10.75
CA MET A 1201 9.99 -16.01 -10.48
C MET A 1201 10.58 -14.81 -9.73
N ARG A 1202 11.27 -15.03 -8.60
CA ARG A 1202 11.98 -13.98 -7.88
C ARG A 1202 13.01 -13.35 -8.83
N GLN A 1203 12.64 -12.27 -9.51
CA GLN A 1203 13.54 -11.53 -10.37
C GLN A 1203 14.64 -10.96 -9.48
N VAL A 1204 15.83 -11.52 -9.60
CA VAL A 1204 17.05 -10.81 -9.21
C VAL A 1204 17.15 -9.65 -10.18
N ILE A 1205 16.74 -8.45 -9.75
CA ILE A 1205 16.97 -7.21 -10.49
C ILE A 1205 18.48 -7.09 -10.65
N LYS A 1206 19.01 -7.50 -11.80
CA LYS A 1206 20.40 -7.22 -12.15
C LYS A 1206 20.50 -5.72 -12.41
N PRO A 1207 21.51 -5.02 -11.88
CA PRO A 1207 21.75 -3.63 -12.23
C PRO A 1207 21.88 -3.55 -13.76
N VAL A 1208 21.10 -2.67 -14.37
CA VAL A 1208 21.16 -2.39 -15.80
C VAL A 1208 22.53 -1.77 -16.08
N THR A 1209 23.49 -2.60 -16.51
CA THR A 1209 24.70 -2.11 -17.15
C THR A 1209 24.29 -1.37 -18.41
N ARG A 1210 24.74 -0.12 -18.52
CA ARG A 1210 24.56 0.75 -19.68
C ARG A 1210 24.70 -0.04 -20.97
N LEU A 1211 23.75 0.14 -21.88
CA LEU A 1211 23.97 -0.11 -23.31
C LEU A 1211 25.18 0.75 -23.73
N GLU A 1212 26.34 0.10 -23.85
CA GLU A 1212 27.46 0.68 -24.58
C GLU A 1212 27.04 0.76 -26.05
N VAL A 1213 26.85 2.00 -26.52
CA VAL A 1213 26.77 2.30 -27.94
C VAL A 1213 28.09 1.80 -28.55
N PRO A 1214 28.06 0.92 -29.58
CA PRO A 1214 29.28 0.51 -30.25
C PRO A 1214 29.95 1.76 -30.84
N ALA A 1215 31.21 1.97 -30.49
CA ALA A 1215 32.03 2.94 -31.20
C ALA A 1215 32.17 2.45 -32.64
N GLU A 1216 31.44 3.07 -33.57
CA GLU A 1216 31.72 2.95 -34.99
C GLU A 1216 33.12 3.53 -35.25
N THR A 1217 34.02 2.63 -35.63
CA THR A 1217 35.29 2.96 -36.27
C THR A 1217 35.06 3.32 -37.73
N GLU A 1218 35.73 4.40 -38.14
CA GLU A 1218 35.85 5.04 -39.47
C GLU A 1218 34.87 6.16 -39.82
#